data_AF-A0A9P6QER6-F1
#
_entry.id   AF-A0A9P6QER6-F1
#
_cell.length_a   1.000
_cell.length_b   1.000
_cell.length_c   1.000
_cell.angle_alpha   90.00
_cell.angle_beta   90.00
_cell.angle_gamma   90.00
#
_symmetry.space_group_name_H-M   'P 1'
#
loop_
_entity.id
_entity.type
_entity.pdbx_description
1 polymer ?
#
loop_
_entity_poly.entity_id
_entity_poly.type
_entity_poly.pdbx_seq_one_letter_code
_entity_poly.pdbx_strand_id
1 'polypeptide(L)'
;MAGGKWMGWWGHLGAPKQRGIAVYSLSPFEQRAFAGAFHQAVFNTFRRVSGQVFYIAIPFGAAYGIYSWGKEDHLQAAPINSDKNHPQRIKAQAVPYIPPPNNIPPDEWGNRILDFSSVGYRNGHVPLPQLPVQEILKPSGNPKIDDRKRIQDALDRVGALPLRPYILRDNHTVICARGAVLLRAGTYRIKGSLILNKQGVVLRGEGTDPLNGGTVLIATGRFVHEFIHMNGMMDSDAGKPNSKQDPKKSPDIPRNRYIGKGEAIPVADEKIPVGTTRVPVKNIIPFTVGDEIVVDRAATQAWIDLIGMSRIPERPDNISTTKQWPPDQFDLKYVRKIVAIEQRSPEDVAAFVGRGVVVDGSKSDDTPGPIIGDLGQNLTISTTAKASTKPKKKLPSDDSLLDELFGNKDDRSFFLDTPPGPYMGDEGMVMIKSAINETMMTAGLYMPEPALGTLDKKGQWKPTAKDDPSWIPGYLILESPLAMDMDPIYGSGRVYLFERQYPIPTDIGVENLVLLSEYNNTKTPAKDGRMVRQDERHAWYAIMLDNCEHCWVSDVRTHFFVSGIKVNRWSIHITVQDMEVMDPVSEPTTGGRRYPYVLQGQFGLVKRCYARDARHDFMTAAKTAGPNVFVDSMGSQANNDAGPHDRWASGILYDNIRTSALNVRNRSWMGSGQGWSGVYHVIYHCTATNPTNFESPPRGTNWVIGIKSKGSRSNTPSPEKNATFLDEDAFNEEPRSLYWAQLVKRVGGTDEDAERIEGYVGVAGRNTYPPSSRRLKRTMLDINSIIGQQHNTQSLKMLMNRF
;
A
#
# COMPACT_ATOMS: atom_id res chain seq x y z
N MET A 1 -20.84 56.36 20.06
CA MET A 1 -20.46 56.09 18.67
C MET A 1 -21.67 56.33 17.77
N ALA A 2 -21.69 57.46 17.07
CA ALA A 2 -22.68 57.74 16.02
C ALA A 2 -22.34 56.91 14.79
N GLY A 3 -22.96 55.74 14.64
CA GLY A 3 -22.85 54.93 13.44
C GLY A 3 -23.93 55.34 12.46
N GLY A 4 -23.56 55.87 11.29
CA GLY A 4 -24.48 56.11 10.18
C GLY A 4 -25.07 54.77 9.72
N LYS A 5 -26.33 54.50 10.07
CA LYS A 5 -27.06 53.32 9.62
C LYS A 5 -28.04 53.74 8.52
N TRP A 6 -27.93 53.09 7.36
CA TRP A 6 -28.81 53.29 6.20
C TRP A 6 -30.17 52.60 6.33
N MET A 7 -30.39 51.86 7.42
CA MET A 7 -31.64 51.13 7.70
C MET A 7 -31.97 51.25 9.19
N GLY A 8 -33.17 51.74 9.48
CA GLY A 8 -33.71 51.82 10.84
C GLY A 8 -34.75 50.74 11.14
N TRP A 9 -35.62 50.98 12.12
CA TRP A 9 -36.62 50.01 12.58
C TRP A 9 -38.03 50.36 12.08
N TRP A 10 -39.01 49.48 12.27
CA TRP A 10 -40.42 49.77 11.98
C TRP A 10 -40.86 51.11 12.59
N GLY A 11 -41.43 51.99 11.77
CA GLY A 11 -41.76 53.38 12.13
C GLY A 11 -40.65 54.40 11.82
N HIS A 12 -39.41 53.97 11.61
CA HIS A 12 -38.28 54.81 11.22
C HIS A 12 -37.25 54.02 10.39
N LEU A 13 -37.69 53.38 9.30
CA LEU A 13 -36.86 52.47 8.49
C LEU A 13 -35.73 53.16 7.72
N GLY A 14 -35.72 54.51 7.66
CA GLY A 14 -34.72 55.29 6.93
C GLY A 14 -35.06 55.51 5.45
N ALA A 15 -36.23 55.07 4.99
CA ALA A 15 -36.72 55.32 3.64
C ALA A 15 -37.31 56.75 3.48
N PRO A 16 -37.38 57.30 2.26
CA PRO A 16 -38.07 58.57 1.99
C PRO A 16 -39.53 58.52 2.47
N LYS A 17 -40.06 59.67 2.92
CA LYS A 17 -41.47 59.79 3.33
C LYS A 17 -42.37 59.42 2.15
N GLN A 18 -43.19 58.39 2.32
CA GLN A 18 -44.17 57.99 1.32
C GLN A 18 -45.48 58.75 1.55
N ARG A 19 -46.02 59.38 0.51
CA ARG A 19 -47.32 60.06 0.53
C ARG A 19 -48.05 59.77 -0.78
N GLY A 20 -49.35 59.48 -0.71
CA GLY A 20 -50.19 59.21 -1.88
C GLY A 20 -50.15 57.78 -2.42
N ILE A 21 -49.44 56.86 -1.76
CA ILE A 21 -49.41 55.44 -2.11
C ILE A 21 -50.46 54.72 -1.26
N ALA A 22 -51.50 54.18 -1.89
CA ALA A 22 -52.46 53.28 -1.28
C ALA A 22 -52.12 51.84 -1.66
N VAL A 23 -51.96 50.96 -0.67
CA VAL A 23 -51.73 49.53 -0.88
C VAL A 23 -53.01 48.79 -0.53
N TYR A 24 -53.47 47.96 -1.44
CA TYR A 24 -54.62 47.07 -1.23
C TYR A 24 -54.10 45.65 -1.10
N SER A 25 -54.55 44.94 -0.07
CA SER A 25 -54.26 43.53 0.13
C SER A 25 -55.56 42.76 0.31
N LEU A 26 -55.71 41.65 -0.41
CA LEU A 26 -56.78 40.68 -0.14
C LEU A 26 -56.26 39.65 0.86
N SER A 27 -57.08 39.27 1.84
CA SER A 27 -56.69 38.28 2.84
C SER A 27 -56.23 36.98 2.15
N PRO A 28 -55.14 36.33 2.60
CA PRO A 28 -54.73 35.03 2.05
C PRO A 28 -55.83 33.97 2.13
N PHE A 29 -56.76 34.10 3.09
CA PHE A 29 -57.91 33.20 3.25
C PHE A 29 -59.08 33.51 2.31
N GLU A 30 -59.08 34.67 1.67
CA GLU A 30 -60.08 35.09 0.66
C GLU A 30 -59.57 34.87 -0.78
N GLN A 31 -58.29 34.54 -0.94
CA GLN A 31 -57.71 34.15 -2.21
C GLN A 31 -58.09 32.70 -2.54
N ARG A 32 -58.41 32.43 -3.81
CA ARG A 32 -58.60 31.05 -4.27
C ARG A 32 -57.25 30.33 -4.25
N ALA A 33 -57.10 29.34 -3.36
CA ALA A 33 -55.87 28.57 -3.23
C ALA A 33 -55.42 27.99 -4.58
N PHE A 34 -54.19 28.32 -5.00
CA PHE A 34 -53.54 27.83 -6.22
C PHE A 34 -54.26 28.11 -7.56
N ALA A 35 -55.31 28.94 -7.57
CA ALA A 35 -56.02 29.26 -8.80
C ALA A 35 -55.11 29.99 -9.79
N GLY A 36 -54.95 29.43 -10.99
CA GLY A 36 -54.08 29.98 -12.03
C GLY A 36 -52.57 29.78 -11.81
N ALA A 37 -52.14 29.18 -10.68
CA ALA A 37 -50.73 28.96 -10.38
C ALA A 37 -50.05 28.11 -11.46
N PHE A 38 -50.68 27.04 -11.94
CA PHE A 38 -50.09 26.19 -12.98
C PHE A 38 -50.08 26.84 -14.38
N HIS A 39 -51.13 27.57 -14.76
CA HIS A 39 -51.20 28.18 -16.10
C HIS A 39 -50.39 29.48 -16.18
N GLN A 40 -50.45 30.36 -15.18
CA GLN A 40 -49.74 31.64 -15.20
C GLN A 40 -48.29 31.53 -14.70
N ALA A 41 -47.95 30.64 -13.77
CA ALA A 41 -46.57 30.52 -13.30
C ALA A 41 -45.67 29.86 -14.35
N VAL A 42 -46.15 28.90 -15.15
CA VAL A 42 -45.29 28.19 -16.11
C VAL A 42 -44.80 29.14 -17.21
N PHE A 43 -45.70 29.84 -17.91
CA PHE A 43 -45.30 30.74 -18.99
C PHE A 43 -44.58 32.00 -18.48
N ASN A 44 -44.98 32.53 -17.33
CA ASN A 44 -44.38 33.75 -16.78
C ASN A 44 -43.02 33.48 -16.10
N THR A 45 -42.81 32.29 -15.54
CA THR A 45 -41.50 31.83 -15.06
C THR A 45 -40.59 31.53 -16.25
N PHE A 46 -41.09 30.84 -17.28
CA PHE A 46 -40.33 30.61 -18.52
C PHE A 46 -39.89 31.93 -19.17
N ARG A 47 -40.75 32.94 -19.23
CA ARG A 47 -40.40 34.28 -19.73
C ARG A 47 -39.30 34.96 -18.90
N ARG A 48 -39.30 34.79 -17.57
CA ARG A 48 -38.26 35.37 -16.69
C ARG A 48 -36.93 34.61 -16.74
N VAL A 49 -36.98 33.29 -16.96
CA VAL A 49 -35.79 32.44 -17.08
C VAL A 49 -35.17 32.53 -18.46
N SER A 50 -35.96 32.60 -19.54
CA SER A 50 -35.48 32.69 -20.92
C SER A 50 -34.65 33.95 -21.19
N GLY A 51 -34.99 35.10 -20.58
CA GLY A 51 -34.16 36.30 -20.65
C GLY A 51 -32.80 36.18 -19.95
N GLN A 52 -32.66 35.20 -19.04
CA GLN A 52 -31.42 34.92 -18.31
C GLN A 52 -30.65 33.73 -18.89
N VAL A 53 -31.25 32.97 -19.82
CA VAL A 53 -30.64 31.79 -20.43
C VAL A 53 -29.30 32.13 -21.07
N PHE A 54 -29.15 33.27 -21.75
CA PHE A 54 -27.85 33.60 -22.36
C PHE A 54 -26.76 33.91 -21.31
N TYR A 55 -27.11 34.50 -20.17
CA TYR A 55 -26.16 34.76 -19.08
C TYR A 55 -25.73 33.49 -18.32
N ILE A 56 -26.50 32.40 -18.44
CA ILE A 56 -26.21 31.11 -17.79
C ILE A 56 -25.62 30.13 -18.80
N ALA A 57 -26.27 29.95 -19.94
CA ALA A 57 -25.93 28.97 -20.96
C ALA A 57 -24.62 29.32 -21.69
N ILE A 58 -24.30 30.59 -21.90
CA ILE A 58 -23.03 30.97 -22.55
C ILE A 58 -21.83 30.67 -21.62
N PRO A 59 -21.80 31.14 -20.35
CA PRO A 59 -20.71 30.79 -19.45
C PRO A 59 -20.70 29.29 -19.09
N PHE A 60 -21.86 28.66 -18.93
CA PHE A 60 -21.93 27.22 -18.68
C PHE A 60 -21.47 26.40 -19.88
N GLY A 61 -21.85 26.79 -21.10
CA GLY A 61 -21.38 26.16 -22.34
C GLY A 61 -19.90 26.39 -22.59
N ALA A 62 -19.37 27.58 -22.26
CA ALA A 62 -17.93 27.86 -22.30
C ALA A 62 -17.18 27.05 -21.23
N ALA A 63 -17.66 27.00 -19.99
CA ALA A 63 -17.06 26.22 -18.91
C ALA A 63 -17.15 24.71 -19.18
N TYR A 64 -18.28 24.24 -19.71
CA TYR A 64 -18.49 22.85 -20.11
C TYR A 64 -17.68 22.51 -21.35
N GLY A 65 -17.51 23.46 -22.28
CA GLY A 65 -16.65 23.34 -23.45
C GLY A 65 -15.18 23.28 -23.07
N ILE A 66 -14.71 24.15 -22.17
CA ILE A 66 -13.37 24.12 -21.60
C ILE A 66 -13.16 22.86 -20.76
N TYR A 67 -14.17 22.42 -20.01
CA TYR A 67 -14.12 21.17 -19.25
C TYR A 67 -14.12 19.94 -20.15
N SER A 68 -14.92 19.92 -21.21
CA SER A 68 -15.00 18.80 -22.15
C SER A 68 -13.77 18.75 -23.05
N TRP A 69 -13.32 19.91 -23.56
CA TRP A 69 -12.04 20.04 -24.24
C TRP A 69 -10.88 19.70 -23.31
N GLY A 70 -10.87 20.19 -22.08
CA GLY A 70 -9.83 19.86 -21.08
C GLY A 70 -9.90 18.41 -20.62
N LYS A 71 -11.07 17.76 -20.66
CA LYS A 71 -11.24 16.33 -20.38
C LYS A 71 -10.83 15.49 -21.59
N GLU A 72 -11.14 15.91 -22.81
CA GLU A 72 -10.68 15.27 -24.04
C GLU A 72 -9.18 15.44 -24.22
N ASP A 73 -8.64 16.64 -24.00
CA ASP A 73 -7.21 16.96 -23.96
C ASP A 73 -6.53 16.26 -22.79
N HIS A 74 -7.14 16.15 -21.60
CA HIS A 74 -6.60 15.31 -20.51
C HIS A 74 -6.73 13.81 -20.79
N LEU A 75 -7.71 13.35 -21.56
CA LEU A 75 -7.83 11.94 -21.97
C LEU A 75 -6.94 11.62 -23.18
N GLN A 76 -6.57 12.62 -23.98
CA GLN A 76 -5.60 12.56 -25.08
C GLN A 76 -4.16 12.80 -24.58
N ALA A 77 -3.98 13.57 -23.52
CA ALA A 77 -2.70 13.85 -22.83
C ALA A 77 -2.44 12.91 -21.64
N ALA A 78 -3.46 12.20 -21.14
CA ALA A 78 -3.27 10.90 -20.49
C ALA A 78 -2.72 9.98 -21.58
N PRO A 79 -1.58 9.33 -21.37
CA PRO A 79 -0.69 8.95 -22.46
C PRO A 79 -1.31 7.85 -23.34
N ILE A 80 -1.99 8.25 -24.41
CA ILE A 80 -2.17 7.47 -25.62
C ILE A 80 -1.35 8.19 -26.70
N ASN A 81 -0.16 7.65 -26.93
CA ASN A 81 0.76 8.01 -28.02
C ASN A 81 -0.01 8.25 -29.33
N SER A 82 -0.16 9.51 -29.73
CA SER A 82 -0.46 9.88 -31.12
C SER A 82 0.78 10.53 -31.73
N ASP A 83 1.80 9.71 -31.95
CA ASP A 83 2.77 9.99 -33.02
C ASP A 83 3.26 8.66 -33.58
N LYS A 84 2.64 8.24 -34.69
CA LYS A 84 2.87 6.94 -35.32
C LYS A 84 4.16 6.85 -36.14
N ASN A 85 5.04 7.86 -36.16
CA ASN A 85 6.23 7.82 -37.02
C ASN A 85 7.54 8.33 -36.41
N HIS A 86 7.64 8.48 -35.09
CA HIS A 86 8.94 8.63 -34.42
C HIS A 86 8.83 8.11 -32.98
N PRO A 87 9.65 7.13 -32.54
CA PRO A 87 9.62 6.66 -31.16
C PRO A 87 10.30 7.68 -30.23
N GLN A 88 9.66 8.81 -29.99
CA GLN A 88 10.00 9.69 -28.88
C GLN A 88 9.32 9.12 -27.63
N ARG A 89 10.10 8.28 -26.94
CA ARG A 89 9.81 7.74 -25.60
C ARG A 89 9.33 8.85 -24.67
N ILE A 90 8.03 8.99 -24.44
CA ILE A 90 7.57 9.58 -23.18
C ILE A 90 7.87 8.53 -22.10
N LYS A 91 9.12 8.57 -21.61
CA LYS A 91 9.49 7.92 -20.36
C LYS A 91 8.66 8.60 -19.28
N ALA A 92 7.53 8.02 -18.90
CA ALA A 92 7.13 8.12 -17.49
C ALA A 92 8.40 7.67 -16.74
N GLN A 93 9.05 8.62 -16.05
CA GLN A 93 10.29 8.30 -15.36
C GLN A 93 9.95 7.17 -14.38
N ALA A 94 10.44 5.96 -14.69
CA ALA A 94 10.62 4.93 -13.69
C ALA A 94 11.16 5.64 -12.45
N VAL A 95 10.55 5.47 -11.28
CA VAL A 95 11.11 6.06 -10.06
C VAL A 95 12.56 5.61 -10.03
N PRO A 96 13.53 6.52 -10.21
CA PRO A 96 14.92 6.11 -10.31
C PRO A 96 15.22 5.39 -9.00
N TYR A 97 15.92 4.26 -9.06
CA TYR A 97 16.49 3.72 -7.82
C TYR A 97 17.22 4.86 -7.13
N ILE A 98 16.75 5.25 -5.96
CA ILE A 98 17.40 6.28 -5.17
C ILE A 98 18.43 5.56 -4.32
N PRO A 99 19.72 5.61 -4.71
CA PRO A 99 20.73 4.99 -3.89
C PRO A 99 20.69 5.65 -2.52
N PRO A 100 20.98 4.87 -1.45
CA PRO A 100 21.29 5.47 -0.17
C PRO A 100 22.34 6.57 -0.35
N PRO A 101 22.39 7.57 0.55
CA PRO A 101 23.17 8.80 0.39
C PRO A 101 24.62 8.65 -0.11
N ASN A 102 25.23 7.46 0.05
CA ASN A 102 26.63 7.20 -0.34
C ASN A 102 26.83 6.08 -1.37
N ASN A 103 25.83 5.79 -2.22
CA ASN A 103 25.98 4.95 -3.41
C ASN A 103 26.58 3.55 -3.11
N ILE A 104 26.12 2.91 -2.03
CA ILE A 104 26.57 1.58 -1.62
C ILE A 104 26.49 0.63 -2.82
N PRO A 105 27.62 -0.01 -3.21
CA PRO A 105 27.61 -0.92 -4.34
C PRO A 105 26.71 -2.12 -4.02
N PRO A 106 26.17 -2.79 -5.07
CA PRO A 106 25.52 -4.07 -4.87
C PRO A 106 26.39 -5.06 -4.10
N ASP A 107 25.76 -6.01 -3.42
CA ASP A 107 26.47 -7.19 -2.95
C ASP A 107 27.02 -8.03 -4.14
N GLU A 108 27.74 -9.11 -3.82
CA GLU A 108 28.32 -10.02 -4.82
C GLU A 108 27.26 -10.71 -5.73
N TRP A 109 25.99 -10.63 -5.35
CA TRP A 109 24.85 -11.19 -6.07
C TRP A 109 24.07 -10.13 -6.87
N GLY A 110 24.47 -8.86 -6.79
CA GLY A 110 23.82 -7.73 -7.47
C GLY A 110 22.66 -7.11 -6.66
N ASN A 111 22.37 -7.58 -5.45
CA ASN A 111 21.32 -7.03 -4.60
C ASN A 111 21.73 -5.69 -4.01
N ARG A 112 20.75 -4.81 -3.81
CA ARG A 112 20.95 -3.46 -3.28
C ARG A 112 20.03 -3.21 -2.10
N ILE A 113 20.43 -2.27 -1.23
CA ILE A 113 19.52 -1.65 -0.25
C ILE A 113 18.32 -1.11 -1.00
N LEU A 114 17.11 -1.51 -0.60
CA LEU A 114 15.86 -1.10 -1.25
C LEU A 114 15.64 0.41 -1.10
N ASP A 115 14.93 0.98 -2.06
CA ASP A 115 14.25 2.26 -1.89
C ASP A 115 12.93 2.04 -1.10
N PHE A 116 12.84 2.60 0.10
CA PHE A 116 11.68 2.50 0.98
C PHE A 116 10.77 3.73 0.89
N SER A 117 11.09 4.73 0.09
CA SER A 117 10.37 6.01 0.05
C SER A 117 8.89 5.89 -0.32
N SER A 118 8.48 4.80 -0.99
CA SER A 118 7.08 4.53 -1.41
C SER A 118 6.16 4.00 -0.32
N VAL A 119 6.64 3.74 0.89
CA VAL A 119 5.76 3.24 1.96
C VAL A 119 4.88 4.32 2.56
N GLY A 120 3.71 3.92 3.07
CA GLY A 120 2.74 4.76 3.75
C GLY A 120 1.59 5.24 2.87
N TYR A 121 0.66 5.96 3.50
CA TYR A 121 -0.52 6.56 2.88
C TYR A 121 -0.12 7.34 1.63
N ARG A 122 -0.70 6.96 0.48
CA ARG A 122 -0.42 7.54 -0.84
C ARG A 122 1.07 7.80 -1.06
N ASN A 123 1.88 6.75 -0.87
CA ASN A 123 3.32 6.79 -1.01
C ASN A 123 4.08 7.63 0.03
N GLY A 124 3.51 7.93 1.19
CA GLY A 124 4.25 8.47 2.35
C GLY A 124 4.53 9.98 2.35
N HIS A 125 4.49 10.65 1.20
CA HIS A 125 4.71 12.11 1.08
C HIS A 125 3.43 12.94 1.17
N VAL A 126 2.28 12.33 0.85
CA VAL A 126 0.97 12.97 0.91
C VAL A 126 0.53 13.09 2.37
N PRO A 127 0.09 14.28 2.83
CA PRO A 127 -0.40 14.46 4.18
C PRO A 127 -1.70 13.67 4.44
N LEU A 128 -1.89 13.20 5.66
CA LEU A 128 -3.13 12.51 6.04
C LEU A 128 -4.35 13.44 5.88
N PRO A 129 -5.47 12.97 5.30
CA PRO A 129 -6.63 13.81 5.04
C PRO A 129 -7.30 14.35 6.29
N GLN A 130 -7.66 15.62 6.26
CA GLN A 130 -8.49 16.26 7.30
C GLN A 130 -9.91 16.44 6.77
N LEU A 131 -10.65 15.33 6.70
CA LEU A 131 -11.99 15.32 6.11
C LEU A 131 -13.01 16.13 6.93
N PRO A 132 -14.00 16.78 6.29
CA PRO A 132 -15.06 17.49 7.00
C PRO A 132 -15.92 16.52 7.81
N VAL A 133 -16.38 17.01 8.96
CA VAL A 133 -17.30 16.27 9.83
C VAL A 133 -18.69 16.28 9.21
N GLN A 134 -19.24 15.09 8.98
CA GLN A 134 -20.59 14.89 8.43
C GLN A 134 -21.59 14.53 9.52
N GLU A 135 -21.14 13.85 10.58
CA GLU A 135 -21.98 13.49 11.71
C GLU A 135 -21.22 13.68 13.03
N ILE A 136 -21.92 14.15 14.06
CA ILE A 136 -21.39 14.37 15.40
C ILE A 136 -22.18 13.53 16.40
N LEU A 137 -21.49 12.71 17.18
CA LEU A 137 -22.08 11.98 18.31
C LEU A 137 -21.50 12.51 19.62
N LYS A 138 -22.36 12.64 20.64
CA LYS A 138 -21.98 12.81 22.05
C LYS A 138 -22.02 11.46 22.78
N PRO A 139 -21.26 11.25 23.87
CA PRO A 139 -21.36 10.02 24.65
C PRO A 139 -22.80 9.82 25.16
N SER A 140 -23.22 8.56 25.34
CA SER A 140 -24.52 8.23 25.92
C SER A 140 -24.71 8.78 27.34
N GLY A 141 -23.61 9.01 28.06
CA GLY A 141 -23.62 9.51 29.44
C GLY A 141 -24.13 8.49 30.47
N ASN A 142 -24.48 7.27 30.04
CA ASN A 142 -24.97 6.22 30.91
C ASN A 142 -24.08 4.97 30.77
N PRO A 143 -23.40 4.53 31.85
CA PRO A 143 -22.47 3.42 31.79
C PRO A 143 -23.12 2.05 31.49
N LYS A 144 -24.45 1.97 31.50
CA LYS A 144 -25.21 0.76 31.13
C LYS A 144 -25.57 0.68 29.65
N ILE A 145 -25.42 1.78 28.91
CA ILE A 145 -25.76 1.83 27.48
C ILE A 145 -24.57 1.39 26.65
N ASP A 146 -24.81 0.51 25.69
CA ASP A 146 -23.85 0.13 24.65
C ASP A 146 -24.00 1.10 23.46
N ASP A 147 -22.99 1.92 23.23
CA ASP A 147 -22.90 2.91 22.16
C ASP A 147 -22.60 2.27 20.79
N ARG A 148 -22.27 0.97 20.73
CA ARG A 148 -21.85 0.28 19.49
C ARG A 148 -22.79 0.54 18.32
N LYS A 149 -24.09 0.24 18.48
CA LYS A 149 -25.06 0.35 17.40
C LYS A 149 -25.16 1.79 16.90
N ARG A 150 -25.22 2.75 17.82
CA ARG A 150 -25.34 4.17 17.48
C ARG A 150 -24.14 4.68 16.69
N ILE A 151 -22.93 4.28 17.07
CA ILE A 151 -21.71 4.65 16.36
C ILE A 151 -21.66 3.95 15.00
N GLN A 152 -22.00 2.66 14.92
CA GLN A 152 -22.04 1.94 13.65
C GLN A 152 -23.07 2.55 12.69
N ASP A 153 -24.28 2.85 13.16
CA ASP A 153 -25.32 3.47 12.34
C ASP A 153 -24.85 4.84 11.79
N ALA A 154 -24.04 5.60 12.53
CA ALA A 154 -23.45 6.86 12.08
C ALA A 154 -22.38 6.65 10.99
N LEU A 155 -21.49 5.67 11.20
CA LEU A 155 -20.50 5.26 10.20
C LEU A 155 -21.20 4.80 8.91
N ASP A 156 -22.28 4.05 9.02
CA ASP A 156 -23.06 3.55 7.88
C ASP A 156 -23.78 4.69 7.14
N ARG A 157 -24.35 5.67 7.86
CA ARG A 157 -24.98 6.87 7.26
C ARG A 157 -23.96 7.72 6.52
N VAL A 158 -22.81 8.03 7.13
CA VAL A 158 -21.72 8.74 6.44
C VAL A 158 -21.20 7.91 5.26
N GLY A 159 -21.13 6.59 5.44
CA GLY A 159 -20.79 5.63 4.40
C GLY A 159 -21.75 5.56 3.21
N ALA A 160 -22.98 6.05 3.36
CA ALA A 160 -24.01 6.12 2.32
C ALA A 160 -24.06 7.48 1.59
N LEU A 161 -23.36 8.50 2.07
CA LEU A 161 -23.24 9.78 1.37
C LEU A 161 -22.57 9.59 -0.01
N PRO A 162 -22.78 10.46 -1.01
CA PRO A 162 -22.02 10.40 -2.26
C PRO A 162 -20.53 10.73 -2.05
N LEU A 163 -19.64 10.16 -2.87
CA LEU A 163 -18.22 10.54 -2.87
C LEU A 163 -18.09 11.99 -3.35
N ARG A 164 -17.24 12.77 -2.70
CA ARG A 164 -16.91 14.15 -3.08
C ARG A 164 -15.40 14.35 -3.20
N PRO A 165 -14.93 15.15 -4.15
CA PRO A 165 -13.52 15.51 -4.26
C PRO A 165 -13.12 16.42 -3.10
N TYR A 166 -11.95 16.16 -2.51
CA TYR A 166 -11.29 17.00 -1.51
C TYR A 166 -9.85 17.24 -1.91
N ILE A 167 -9.45 18.51 -1.95
CA ILE A 167 -8.06 18.91 -2.13
C ILE A 167 -7.38 18.79 -0.77
N LEU A 168 -6.27 18.05 -0.72
CA LEU A 168 -5.49 17.85 0.50
C LEU A 168 -4.61 19.08 0.81
N ARG A 169 -3.96 19.06 1.97
CA ARG A 169 -3.14 20.18 2.46
C ARG A 169 -1.90 20.48 1.60
N ASP A 170 -1.53 19.56 0.72
CA ASP A 170 -0.47 19.76 -0.26
C ASP A 170 -0.96 20.53 -1.50
N ASN A 171 -2.23 20.94 -1.55
CA ASN A 171 -2.90 21.67 -2.63
C ASN A 171 -2.92 21.00 -4.01
N HIS A 172 -2.25 19.86 -4.17
CA HIS A 172 -2.09 19.17 -5.45
C HIS A 172 -2.80 17.82 -5.47
N THR A 173 -2.96 17.16 -4.32
CA THR A 173 -3.62 15.86 -4.25
C THR A 173 -5.12 16.02 -4.09
N VAL A 174 -5.89 15.38 -4.97
CA VAL A 174 -7.36 15.27 -4.86
C VAL A 174 -7.74 13.84 -4.50
N ILE A 175 -8.56 13.68 -3.46
CA ILE A 175 -9.14 12.39 -3.08
C ILE A 175 -10.67 12.45 -3.15
N CYS A 176 -11.30 11.30 -3.42
CA CYS A 176 -12.75 11.16 -3.31
C CYS A 176 -13.11 10.54 -1.96
N ALA A 177 -13.82 11.27 -1.12
CA ALA A 177 -14.19 10.81 0.22
C ALA A 177 -15.62 11.15 0.61
N ARG A 178 -16.09 10.60 1.75
CA ARG A 178 -17.44 10.80 2.29
C ARG A 178 -17.44 11.76 3.47
N GLY A 179 -16.46 11.64 4.36
CA GLY A 179 -16.27 12.54 5.50
C GLY A 179 -16.04 11.81 6.82
N ALA A 180 -16.07 12.56 7.91
CA ALA A 180 -15.79 12.04 9.25
C ALA A 180 -17.06 11.92 10.11
N VAL A 181 -17.13 10.85 10.90
CA VAL A 181 -17.95 10.76 12.11
C VAL A 181 -17.11 11.25 13.28
N LEU A 182 -17.51 12.39 13.87
CA LEU A 182 -16.85 12.95 15.05
C LEU A 182 -17.54 12.45 16.32
N LEU A 183 -16.78 11.77 17.16
CA LEU A 183 -17.15 11.45 18.54
C LEU A 183 -16.64 12.56 19.46
N ARG A 184 -17.55 13.35 20.00
CA ARG A 184 -17.23 14.39 21.00
C ARG A 184 -16.57 13.77 22.22
N ALA A 185 -15.76 14.58 22.91
CA ALA A 185 -15.11 14.23 24.16
C ALA A 185 -16.04 13.50 25.15
N GLY A 186 -15.49 12.53 25.86
CA GLY A 186 -16.19 11.70 26.82
C GLY A 186 -16.12 10.21 26.51
N THR A 187 -16.85 9.43 27.30
CA THR A 187 -16.72 7.96 27.33
C THR A 187 -17.85 7.28 26.57
N TYR A 188 -17.48 6.43 25.62
CA TYR A 188 -18.36 5.57 24.83
C TYR A 188 -18.08 4.11 25.20
N ARG A 189 -19.13 3.34 25.48
CA ARG A 189 -18.99 1.93 25.88
C ARG A 189 -19.46 1.04 24.75
N ILE A 190 -18.63 0.10 24.33
CA ILE A 190 -18.84 -0.68 23.12
C ILE A 190 -18.64 -2.16 23.46
N LYS A 191 -19.67 -2.99 23.31
CA LYS A 191 -19.58 -4.42 23.69
C LYS A 191 -18.87 -5.31 22.67
N GLY A 192 -18.77 -4.88 21.42
CA GLY A 192 -18.06 -5.62 20.37
C GLY A 192 -17.36 -4.69 19.40
N SER A 193 -17.39 -5.01 18.11
CA SER A 193 -16.54 -4.33 17.11
C SER A 193 -17.22 -3.19 16.36
N LEU A 194 -16.45 -2.17 15.99
CA LEU A 194 -16.84 -1.19 14.96
C LEU A 194 -16.20 -1.56 13.62
N ILE A 195 -16.98 -1.47 12.54
CA ILE A 195 -16.53 -1.79 11.18
C ILE A 195 -16.51 -0.53 10.32
N LEU A 196 -15.36 -0.24 9.72
CA LEU A 196 -15.18 0.85 8.75
C LEU A 196 -14.84 0.25 7.39
N ASN A 197 -15.83 0.09 6.50
CA ASN A 197 -15.65 -0.59 5.21
C ASN A 197 -16.07 0.25 4.00
N LYS A 198 -16.29 1.56 4.19
CA LYS A 198 -16.69 2.49 3.13
C LYS A 198 -15.57 3.46 2.84
N GLN A 199 -15.28 3.64 1.55
CA GLN A 199 -14.25 4.56 1.08
C GLN A 199 -14.44 5.96 1.66
N GLY A 200 -13.35 6.57 2.12
CA GLY A 200 -13.35 7.96 2.55
C GLY A 200 -14.16 8.24 3.81
N VAL A 201 -14.37 7.23 4.67
CA VAL A 201 -15.03 7.39 5.98
C VAL A 201 -13.99 7.38 7.08
N VAL A 202 -14.06 8.37 7.97
CA VAL A 202 -13.13 8.53 9.10
C VAL A 202 -13.87 8.48 10.42
N LEU A 203 -13.36 7.71 11.38
CA LEU A 203 -13.75 7.78 12.78
C LEU A 203 -12.79 8.72 13.53
N ARG A 204 -13.30 9.85 14.01
CA ARG A 204 -12.51 10.91 14.65
C ARG A 204 -12.97 11.17 16.08
N GLY A 205 -12.03 11.30 17.02
CA GLY A 205 -12.28 11.83 18.36
C GLY A 205 -11.82 13.29 18.55
N GLU A 206 -11.88 13.77 19.79
CA GLU A 206 -11.47 15.12 20.20
C GLU A 206 -10.21 15.14 21.10
N GLY A 207 -9.47 14.02 21.19
CA GLY A 207 -8.22 14.00 21.94
C GLY A 207 -7.85 12.63 22.49
N THR A 208 -6.57 12.44 22.75
CA THR A 208 -5.99 11.25 23.39
C THR A 208 -5.77 11.39 24.89
N ASP A 209 -6.23 12.49 25.50
CA ASP A 209 -6.09 12.74 26.94
C ASP A 209 -7.41 12.45 27.67
N PRO A 210 -7.57 11.27 28.31
CA PRO A 210 -8.83 10.90 28.95
C PRO A 210 -9.19 11.79 30.15
N LEU A 211 -8.25 12.59 30.68
CA LEU A 211 -8.48 13.44 31.86
C LEU A 211 -8.78 14.89 31.50
N ASN A 212 -8.27 15.36 30.36
CA ASN A 212 -8.40 16.74 29.91
C ASN A 212 -9.34 16.88 28.70
N GLY A 213 -10.39 16.05 28.64
CA GLY A 213 -11.44 16.19 27.62
C GLY A 213 -11.20 15.43 26.30
N GLY A 214 -10.52 14.28 26.34
CA GLY A 214 -10.39 13.38 25.18
C GLY A 214 -11.60 12.48 24.94
N THR A 215 -11.60 11.81 23.79
CA THR A 215 -12.63 10.82 23.42
C THR A 215 -12.15 9.42 23.79
N VAL A 216 -12.92 8.72 24.63
CA VAL A 216 -12.54 7.39 25.15
C VAL A 216 -13.55 6.34 24.72
N LEU A 217 -13.09 5.30 24.01
CA LEU A 217 -13.89 4.15 23.62
C LEU A 217 -13.47 2.94 24.45
N ILE A 218 -14.40 2.40 25.22
CA ILE A 218 -14.16 1.26 26.11
C ILE A 218 -14.76 -0.01 25.49
N ALA A 219 -13.91 -0.98 25.16
CA ALA A 219 -14.29 -2.33 24.78
C ALA A 219 -14.75 -3.09 26.03
N THR A 220 -16.06 -3.30 26.17
CA THR A 220 -16.67 -3.93 27.35
C THR A 220 -16.91 -5.44 27.18
N GLY A 221 -16.65 -5.97 25.98
CA GLY A 221 -16.87 -7.37 25.64
C GLY A 221 -15.96 -8.33 26.41
N ARG A 222 -16.56 -9.27 27.17
CA ARG A 222 -15.86 -10.35 27.90
C ARG A 222 -15.66 -11.62 27.06
N PHE A 223 -15.26 -11.43 25.81
CA PHE A 223 -15.02 -12.46 24.81
C PHE A 223 -13.97 -11.98 23.81
N VAL A 224 -13.34 -12.92 23.12
CA VAL A 224 -12.31 -12.64 22.13
C VAL A 224 -12.92 -12.01 20.88
N HIS A 225 -12.47 -10.80 20.56
CA HIS A 225 -12.81 -10.03 19.36
C HIS A 225 -11.75 -8.96 19.09
N GLU A 226 -11.68 -8.43 17.87
CA GLU A 226 -10.93 -7.20 17.60
C GLU A 226 -11.86 -6.00 17.64
N PHE A 227 -11.36 -4.86 18.09
CA PHE A 227 -12.23 -3.77 18.52
C PHE A 227 -12.65 -2.83 17.38
N ILE A 228 -11.70 -2.34 16.58
CA ILE A 228 -11.99 -1.60 15.36
C ILE A 228 -11.43 -2.37 14.17
N HIS A 229 -12.29 -2.72 13.21
CA HIS A 229 -11.89 -3.36 11.97
C HIS A 229 -12.07 -2.40 10.79
N MET A 230 -11.00 -2.20 10.04
CA MET A 230 -11.03 -1.50 8.76
C MET A 230 -11.18 -2.55 7.65
N ASN A 231 -12.20 -2.37 6.80
CA ASN A 231 -12.83 -3.31 5.86
C ASN A 231 -13.61 -4.47 6.50
N GLY A 232 -13.05 -5.12 7.52
CA GLY A 232 -13.71 -6.25 8.18
C GLY A 232 -13.93 -7.45 7.26
N MET A 233 -13.03 -7.68 6.29
CA MET A 233 -13.07 -8.80 5.34
C MET A 233 -11.84 -9.68 5.54
N MET A 234 -11.97 -10.80 6.25
CA MET A 234 -10.84 -11.69 6.53
C MET A 234 -10.39 -12.40 5.26
N ASP A 235 -9.10 -12.32 4.95
CA ASP A 235 -8.49 -13.14 3.91
C ASP A 235 -8.50 -14.63 4.32
N SER A 236 -8.78 -15.53 3.38
CA SER A 236 -8.68 -16.98 3.59
C SER A 236 -7.24 -17.47 3.82
N ASP A 237 -6.25 -16.70 3.37
CA ASP A 237 -4.80 -16.98 3.49
C ASP A 237 -4.09 -16.12 4.56
N ALA A 238 -4.80 -15.15 5.16
CA ALA A 238 -4.34 -14.47 6.36
C ALA A 238 -4.40 -15.51 7.46
N GLY A 239 -3.23 -16.03 7.82
CA GLY A 239 -3.09 -17.14 8.76
C GLY A 239 -4.09 -17.03 9.91
N LYS A 240 -4.66 -18.18 10.29
CA LYS A 240 -5.75 -18.33 11.26
C LYS A 240 -5.62 -17.26 12.37
N PRO A 241 -6.68 -16.47 12.66
CA PRO A 241 -6.63 -15.58 13.82
C PRO A 241 -6.16 -16.38 15.04
N ASN A 242 -5.35 -15.78 15.91
CA ASN A 242 -4.71 -16.47 17.03
C ASN A 242 -5.68 -16.96 18.12
N SER A 243 -6.97 -16.88 17.88
CA SER A 243 -7.93 -17.61 18.68
C SER A 243 -8.00 -19.05 18.17
N LYS A 244 -8.16 -19.99 19.10
CA LYS A 244 -8.79 -21.27 18.81
C LYS A 244 -10.27 -21.10 18.37
N GLN A 245 -10.64 -20.00 17.71
CA GLN A 245 -11.91 -19.86 17.02
C GLN A 245 -11.76 -20.58 15.70
N ASP A 246 -12.50 -21.67 15.61
CA ASP A 246 -12.88 -22.27 14.34
C ASP A 246 -13.28 -21.14 13.35
N PRO A 247 -12.57 -20.98 12.22
CA PRO A 247 -12.90 -20.01 11.19
C PRO A 247 -14.34 -20.14 10.68
N LYS A 248 -15.03 -21.26 10.99
CA LYS A 248 -16.44 -21.50 10.68
C LYS A 248 -17.45 -20.81 11.62
N LYS A 249 -17.03 -20.02 12.62
CA LYS A 249 -17.94 -19.39 13.61
C LYS A 249 -17.84 -17.86 13.75
N SER A 250 -17.39 -17.14 12.72
CA SER A 250 -17.65 -15.70 12.62
C SER A 250 -18.53 -15.44 11.38
N PRO A 251 -19.87 -15.57 11.51
CA PRO A 251 -20.79 -15.50 10.37
C PRO A 251 -20.92 -14.10 9.74
N ASP A 252 -20.34 -13.06 10.33
CA ASP A 252 -20.57 -11.65 9.95
C ASP A 252 -19.42 -11.01 9.15
N ILE A 253 -18.34 -11.75 8.85
CA ILE A 253 -17.17 -11.22 8.10
C ILE A 253 -17.04 -11.99 6.77
N PRO A 254 -17.30 -11.35 5.61
CA PRO A 254 -17.07 -11.95 4.30
C PRO A 254 -15.59 -12.31 4.12
N ARG A 255 -15.29 -13.30 3.26
CA ARG A 255 -13.91 -13.62 2.85
C ARG A 255 -13.67 -13.16 1.43
N ASN A 256 -12.59 -12.41 1.20
CA ASN A 256 -12.19 -12.05 -0.16
C ASN A 256 -11.32 -13.15 -0.78
N ARG A 257 -11.52 -13.46 -2.06
CA ARG A 257 -10.52 -14.19 -2.86
C ARG A 257 -9.85 -13.22 -3.83
N TYR A 258 -8.52 -13.18 -3.80
CA TYR A 258 -7.75 -12.61 -4.90
C TYR A 258 -7.84 -13.56 -6.08
N ILE A 259 -8.21 -13.05 -7.24
CA ILE A 259 -8.31 -13.85 -8.46
C ILE A 259 -7.27 -13.26 -9.40
N GLY A 260 -6.19 -14.02 -9.65
CA GLY A 260 -5.32 -13.72 -10.77
C GLY A 260 -6.14 -13.81 -12.05
N LYS A 261 -6.14 -12.76 -12.86
CA LYS A 261 -6.85 -12.72 -14.13
C LYS A 261 -5.89 -12.97 -15.27
N GLY A 262 -6.34 -13.76 -16.25
CA GLY A 262 -5.56 -14.04 -17.45
C GLY A 262 -4.44 -15.04 -17.21
N GLU A 263 -3.60 -15.19 -18.24
CA GLU A 263 -2.48 -16.12 -18.22
C GLU A 263 -1.36 -15.62 -17.31
N ALA A 264 -0.81 -16.52 -16.48
CA ALA A 264 0.38 -16.21 -15.69
C ALA A 264 1.62 -16.28 -16.58
N ILE A 265 2.25 -15.14 -16.80
CA ILE A 265 3.41 -15.01 -17.67
C ILE A 265 4.68 -15.32 -16.88
N PRO A 266 5.52 -16.27 -17.32
CA PRO A 266 6.78 -16.54 -16.66
C PRO A 266 7.70 -15.33 -16.70
N VAL A 267 8.39 -15.09 -15.59
CA VAL A 267 9.60 -14.27 -15.58
C VAL A 267 10.63 -14.91 -16.52
N ALA A 268 11.35 -14.08 -17.27
CA ALA A 268 12.36 -14.56 -18.20
C ALA A 268 13.53 -15.26 -17.47
N ASP A 269 14.37 -15.99 -18.19
CA ASP A 269 15.46 -16.79 -17.60
C ASP A 269 16.68 -15.91 -17.24
N GLU A 270 16.43 -14.82 -16.51
CA GLU A 270 17.39 -13.83 -16.04
C GLU A 270 17.25 -13.63 -14.53
N LYS A 271 18.38 -13.39 -13.87
CA LYS A 271 18.38 -13.05 -12.45
C LYS A 271 17.81 -11.65 -12.25
N ILE A 272 16.85 -11.53 -11.35
CA ILE A 272 16.30 -10.28 -10.83
C ILE A 272 16.93 -10.02 -9.46
N PRO A 273 17.83 -9.04 -9.30
CA PRO A 273 18.36 -8.67 -8.00
C PRO A 273 17.34 -7.89 -7.17
N VAL A 274 17.50 -7.90 -5.84
CA VAL A 274 16.72 -7.02 -4.94
C VAL A 274 16.96 -5.55 -5.26
N GLY A 275 15.92 -4.74 -5.13
CA GLY A 275 16.00 -3.30 -5.34
C GLY A 275 15.81 -2.89 -6.80
N THR A 276 15.60 -3.83 -7.72
CA THR A 276 15.24 -3.52 -9.11
C THR A 276 13.76 -3.21 -9.27
N THR A 277 13.45 -2.29 -10.18
CA THR A 277 12.10 -2.00 -10.69
C THR A 277 11.84 -2.64 -12.05
N ARG A 278 12.84 -3.28 -12.66
CA ARG A 278 12.76 -3.82 -14.02
C ARG A 278 12.63 -5.33 -13.98
N VAL A 279 11.47 -5.85 -14.37
CA VAL A 279 11.14 -7.27 -14.37
C VAL A 279 11.15 -7.82 -15.80
N PRO A 280 12.09 -8.69 -16.17
CA PRO A 280 12.07 -9.35 -17.46
C PRO A 280 10.95 -10.38 -17.52
N VAL A 281 10.11 -10.33 -18.55
CA VAL A 281 9.00 -11.27 -18.77
C VAL A 281 9.10 -11.92 -20.14
N LYS A 282 8.63 -13.16 -20.25
CA LYS A 282 8.62 -13.89 -21.52
C LYS A 282 7.64 -13.28 -22.52
N ASN A 283 6.57 -12.60 -22.06
CA ASN A 283 5.60 -11.95 -22.93
C ASN A 283 5.08 -10.63 -22.32
N ILE A 284 5.18 -9.51 -23.04
CA ILE A 284 4.63 -8.21 -22.60
C ILE A 284 3.23 -7.93 -23.11
N ILE A 285 2.75 -8.66 -24.14
CA ILE A 285 1.47 -8.40 -24.82
C ILE A 285 0.25 -8.34 -23.88
N PRO A 286 0.15 -9.18 -22.84
CA PRO A 286 -1.01 -9.14 -21.94
C PRO A 286 -1.08 -7.91 -21.03
N PHE A 287 -0.03 -7.07 -20.99
CA PHE A 287 0.12 -6.00 -20.01
C PHE A 287 0.05 -4.61 -20.67
N THR A 288 -0.52 -3.65 -19.95
CA THR A 288 -0.56 -2.22 -20.30
C THR A 288 0.04 -1.39 -19.17
N VAL A 289 0.60 -0.22 -19.52
CA VAL A 289 1.03 0.76 -18.51
C VAL A 289 -0.18 1.19 -17.67
N GLY A 290 -0.02 1.15 -16.34
CA GLY A 290 -1.08 1.44 -15.38
C GLY A 290 -1.70 0.20 -14.75
N ASP A 291 -1.49 -0.99 -15.31
CA ASP A 291 -2.02 -2.23 -14.75
C ASP A 291 -1.41 -2.53 -13.37
N GLU A 292 -2.27 -2.98 -12.45
CA GLU A 292 -1.84 -3.65 -11.23
C GLU A 292 -1.55 -5.12 -11.53
N ILE A 293 -0.39 -5.59 -11.10
CA ILE A 293 0.08 -6.95 -11.29
C ILE A 293 0.52 -7.55 -9.96
N VAL A 294 0.50 -8.88 -9.90
CA VAL A 294 1.23 -9.64 -8.90
C VAL A 294 2.50 -10.16 -9.52
N VAL A 295 3.63 -9.84 -8.90
CA VAL A 295 4.90 -10.54 -9.13
C VAL A 295 5.01 -11.65 -8.08
N ASP A 296 4.88 -12.88 -8.53
CA ASP A 296 4.79 -14.09 -7.71
C ASP A 296 6.11 -14.84 -7.70
N ARG A 297 6.74 -14.89 -6.53
CA ARG A 297 8.00 -15.59 -6.32
C ARG A 297 7.70 -16.95 -5.71
N ALA A 298 7.83 -18.00 -6.52
CA ALA A 298 7.59 -19.37 -6.09
C ALA A 298 8.71 -19.89 -5.15
N ALA A 299 8.33 -20.52 -4.05
CA ALA A 299 9.21 -21.18 -3.12
C ALA A 299 9.46 -22.63 -3.57
N THR A 300 10.35 -22.82 -4.55
CA THR A 300 10.68 -24.16 -5.04
C THR A 300 11.49 -24.97 -4.03
N GLN A 301 11.51 -26.29 -4.17
CA GLN A 301 12.34 -27.17 -3.35
C GLN A 301 13.83 -26.80 -3.43
N ALA A 302 14.34 -26.49 -4.63
CA ALA A 302 15.73 -26.11 -4.84
C ALA A 302 16.11 -24.85 -4.02
N TRP A 303 15.20 -23.88 -3.94
CA TRP A 303 15.40 -22.71 -3.08
C TRP A 303 15.36 -23.07 -1.60
N ILE A 304 14.39 -23.88 -1.17
CA ILE A 304 14.26 -24.33 0.22
C ILE A 304 15.53 -25.06 0.69
N ASP A 305 16.10 -25.91 -0.16
CA ASP A 305 17.33 -26.66 0.12
C ASP A 305 18.56 -25.75 0.20
N LEU A 306 18.64 -24.77 -0.71
CA LEU A 306 19.69 -23.74 -0.72
C LEU A 306 19.74 -23.00 0.62
N ILE A 307 18.60 -22.53 1.12
CA ILE A 307 18.55 -21.78 2.39
C ILE A 307 18.52 -22.69 3.62
N GLY A 308 18.57 -24.01 3.44
CA GLY A 308 18.62 -25.02 4.51
C GLY A 308 17.29 -25.27 5.23
N MET A 309 16.16 -24.82 4.69
CA MET A 309 14.85 -24.91 5.35
C MET A 309 14.15 -26.26 5.16
N SER A 310 14.73 -27.18 4.39
CA SER A 310 14.37 -28.60 4.35
C SER A 310 15.00 -29.43 5.47
N ARG A 311 15.93 -28.84 6.24
CA ARG A 311 16.77 -29.53 7.25
C ARG A 311 16.99 -28.67 8.50
N ILE A 312 15.95 -27.98 8.94
CA ILE A 312 15.89 -27.28 10.23
C ILE A 312 16.18 -28.30 11.34
N PRO A 313 17.14 -28.03 12.24
CA PRO A 313 17.47 -28.91 13.35
C PRO A 313 16.26 -29.26 14.20
N GLU A 314 16.22 -30.45 14.79
CA GLU A 314 15.13 -30.84 15.67
C GLU A 314 15.18 -30.08 17.01
N ARG A 315 14.02 -30.00 17.65
CA ARG A 315 13.89 -29.33 18.94
C ARG A 315 14.41 -30.26 20.04
N PRO A 316 15.40 -29.85 20.87
CA PRO A 316 16.01 -30.74 21.86
C PRO A 316 15.03 -31.29 22.90
N ASP A 317 14.03 -30.50 23.29
CA ASP A 317 13.04 -30.88 24.31
C ASP A 317 11.78 -31.56 23.73
N ASN A 318 11.60 -31.59 22.40
CA ASN A 318 10.50 -32.31 21.77
C ASN A 318 10.78 -32.61 20.28
N ILE A 319 11.44 -33.74 20.07
CA ILE A 319 12.10 -34.18 18.82
C ILE A 319 11.14 -34.24 17.59
N SER A 320 9.81 -34.28 17.77
CA SER A 320 8.84 -34.41 16.66
C SER A 320 8.02 -33.15 16.32
N THR A 321 8.37 -31.98 16.86
CA THR A 321 7.56 -30.74 16.68
C THR A 321 8.07 -29.77 15.61
N THR A 322 9.30 -29.94 15.14
CA THR A 322 9.93 -29.08 14.13
C THR A 322 9.40 -29.43 12.74
N LYS A 323 8.76 -28.48 12.07
CA LYS A 323 8.28 -28.64 10.70
C LYS A 323 9.27 -28.03 9.73
N GLN A 324 9.74 -28.84 8.80
CA GLN A 324 10.50 -28.39 7.64
C GLN A 324 9.60 -27.54 6.74
N TRP A 325 10.21 -26.64 5.96
CA TRP A 325 9.47 -25.83 5.01
C TRP A 325 9.19 -26.64 3.74
N PRO A 326 7.92 -26.91 3.39
CA PRO A 326 7.62 -27.51 2.10
C PRO A 326 7.68 -26.48 0.96
N PRO A 327 7.84 -26.93 -0.29
CA PRO A 327 7.71 -26.06 -1.45
C PRO A 327 6.28 -25.48 -1.55
N ASP A 328 6.13 -24.38 -2.28
CA ASP A 328 4.87 -23.68 -2.58
C ASP A 328 4.12 -23.08 -1.36
N GLN A 329 4.58 -23.31 -0.13
CA GLN A 329 3.97 -22.71 1.07
C GLN A 329 4.55 -21.34 1.46
N PHE A 330 5.68 -20.97 0.86
CA PHE A 330 6.47 -19.77 1.18
C PHE A 330 6.51 -18.76 0.04
N ASP A 331 5.60 -18.89 -0.92
CA ASP A 331 5.47 -17.95 -2.02
C ASP A 331 5.26 -16.53 -1.50
N LEU A 332 5.98 -15.59 -2.11
CA LEU A 332 5.84 -14.17 -1.83
C LEU A 332 5.25 -13.47 -3.04
N LYS A 333 4.12 -12.80 -2.80
CA LYS A 333 3.34 -12.11 -3.81
C LYS A 333 3.49 -10.61 -3.61
N TYR A 334 4.07 -9.93 -4.59
CA TYR A 334 4.27 -8.50 -4.58
C TYR A 334 3.23 -7.83 -5.47
N VAL A 335 2.36 -6.99 -4.90
CA VAL A 335 1.45 -6.16 -5.69
C VAL A 335 2.23 -4.94 -6.17
N ARG A 336 2.22 -4.70 -7.48
CA ARG A 336 2.95 -3.60 -8.12
C ARG A 336 2.15 -3.04 -9.28
N LYS A 337 2.34 -1.76 -9.58
CA LYS A 337 1.84 -1.15 -10.80
C LYS A 337 2.92 -1.04 -11.86
N ILE A 338 2.53 -1.25 -13.11
CA ILE A 338 3.37 -1.03 -14.27
C ILE A 338 3.40 0.48 -14.61
N VAL A 339 4.59 1.06 -14.65
CA VAL A 339 4.80 2.48 -15.04
C VAL A 339 5.41 2.63 -16.43
N ALA A 340 6.05 1.60 -16.96
CA ALA A 340 6.51 1.55 -18.34
C ALA A 340 6.67 0.10 -18.80
N ILE A 341 6.66 -0.11 -20.12
CA ILE A 341 6.93 -1.41 -20.76
C ILE A 341 8.02 -1.20 -21.80
N GLU A 342 9.03 -2.06 -21.79
CA GLU A 342 10.14 -2.03 -22.74
C GLU A 342 10.21 -3.35 -23.52
N GLN A 343 10.19 -3.28 -24.84
CA GLN A 343 10.50 -4.44 -25.68
C GLN A 343 12.01 -4.72 -25.67
N ARG A 344 12.41 -6.00 -25.69
CA ARG A 344 13.82 -6.37 -25.91
C ARG A 344 14.29 -5.93 -27.29
N SER A 345 15.57 -5.58 -27.42
CA SER A 345 16.14 -5.30 -28.74
C SER A 345 16.12 -6.58 -29.60
N PRO A 346 16.02 -6.47 -30.95
CA PRO A 346 16.03 -7.65 -31.82
C PRO A 346 17.25 -8.57 -31.62
N GLU A 347 18.40 -8.00 -31.26
CA GLU A 347 19.65 -8.69 -30.93
C GLU A 347 19.51 -9.49 -29.62
N ASP A 348 18.93 -8.89 -28.58
CA ASP A 348 18.64 -9.55 -27.30
C ASP A 348 17.59 -10.65 -27.46
N VAL A 349 16.59 -10.46 -28.33
CA VAL A 349 15.59 -11.48 -28.66
C VAL A 349 16.26 -12.69 -29.34
N ALA A 350 17.22 -12.47 -30.25
CA ALA A 350 17.95 -13.56 -30.89
C ALA A 350 18.79 -14.37 -29.89
N ALA A 351 19.46 -13.70 -28.93
CA ALA A 351 20.18 -14.36 -27.85
C ALA A 351 19.25 -15.07 -26.84
N PHE A 352 18.03 -14.54 -26.66
CA PHE A 352 17.00 -15.10 -25.78
C PHE A 352 16.39 -16.40 -26.33
N VAL A 353 16.07 -16.44 -27.63
CA VAL A 353 15.55 -17.65 -28.30
C VAL A 353 16.62 -18.75 -28.42
N GLY A 354 17.89 -18.37 -28.58
CA GLY A 354 19.02 -19.31 -28.69
C GLY A 354 19.37 -20.10 -27.42
N ARG A 355 18.76 -19.79 -26.26
CA ARG A 355 18.91 -20.54 -25.00
C ARG A 355 17.80 -21.56 -24.74
N GLY A 356 16.85 -21.72 -25.67
CA GLY A 356 15.82 -22.76 -25.61
C GLY A 356 16.43 -24.15 -25.80
N VAL A 357 16.27 -24.99 -24.77
CA VAL A 357 16.69 -26.40 -24.71
C VAL A 357 16.36 -27.16 -26.00
N VAL A 358 17.38 -27.68 -26.69
CA VAL A 358 17.21 -28.79 -27.63
C VAL A 358 17.05 -30.06 -26.79
N VAL A 359 15.81 -30.49 -26.56
CA VAL A 359 15.55 -31.88 -26.16
C VAL A 359 15.52 -32.67 -27.46
N ASP A 360 16.66 -33.25 -27.84
CA ASP A 360 16.67 -34.22 -28.93
C ASP A 360 16.15 -35.55 -28.39
N GLY A 361 15.02 -35.99 -28.96
CA GLY A 361 14.39 -37.25 -28.65
C GLY A 361 15.02 -38.36 -29.47
N SER A 362 16.06 -39.00 -28.96
CA SER A 362 16.46 -40.34 -29.39
C SER A 362 16.86 -41.20 -28.19
N LYS A 363 16.09 -42.27 -27.96
CA LYS A 363 16.41 -43.34 -27.00
C LYS A 363 17.64 -44.13 -27.48
N SER A 364 18.57 -44.47 -26.59
CA SER A 364 18.87 -45.86 -26.19
C SER A 364 20.14 -45.95 -25.30
N ASP A 365 19.92 -46.56 -24.13
CA ASP A 365 20.73 -47.56 -23.42
C ASP A 365 22.03 -47.23 -22.65
N ASP A 366 21.99 -47.74 -21.41
CA ASP A 366 23.03 -48.23 -20.49
C ASP A 366 23.99 -47.29 -19.73
N THR A 367 24.37 -47.78 -18.54
CA THR A 367 24.71 -47.09 -17.28
C THR A 367 26.24 -46.88 -17.05
N PRO A 368 26.76 -46.57 -15.83
CA PRO A 368 27.06 -45.23 -15.31
C PRO A 368 28.57 -44.97 -14.99
N GLY A 369 29.05 -43.71 -14.98
CA GLY A 369 30.34 -43.36 -14.36
C GLY A 369 30.84 -41.92 -14.64
N PRO A 370 31.57 -41.26 -13.70
CA PRO A 370 31.78 -39.81 -13.64
C PRO A 370 33.07 -39.34 -14.32
N ILE A 371 33.22 -38.05 -14.65
CA ILE A 371 34.51 -37.31 -14.64
C ILE A 371 34.26 -35.78 -14.68
N ILE A 372 34.93 -35.09 -13.77
CA ILE A 372 35.15 -33.64 -13.65
C ILE A 372 36.22 -33.21 -14.68
N GLY A 373 36.10 -32.04 -15.32
CA GLY A 373 37.25 -31.44 -16.03
C GLY A 373 36.98 -30.17 -16.84
N ASP A 374 37.55 -29.06 -16.37
CA ASP A 374 38.04 -27.87 -17.09
C ASP A 374 37.14 -27.06 -18.03
N LEU A 375 36.76 -25.87 -17.55
CA LEU A 375 36.48 -24.69 -18.34
C LEU A 375 37.80 -23.96 -18.63
N GLY A 376 38.28 -24.04 -19.87
CA GLY A 376 39.45 -23.30 -20.31
C GLY A 376 39.50 -23.12 -21.83
N GLN A 377 39.42 -21.84 -22.23
CA GLN A 377 40.00 -21.24 -23.45
C GLN A 377 39.12 -20.97 -24.67
N ASN A 378 39.01 -19.65 -24.94
CA ASN A 378 39.23 -18.96 -26.21
C ASN A 378 38.34 -19.34 -27.41
N LEU A 379 37.33 -18.50 -27.68
CA LEU A 379 36.87 -18.28 -29.05
C LEU A 379 37.11 -16.83 -29.48
N THR A 380 38.05 -16.70 -30.41
CA THR A 380 38.47 -15.48 -31.10
C THR A 380 37.35 -14.98 -32.03
N ILE A 381 36.96 -13.71 -31.87
CA ILE A 381 36.06 -13.00 -32.77
C ILE A 381 36.86 -12.58 -34.01
N SER A 382 36.51 -13.09 -35.21
CA SER A 382 37.03 -12.54 -36.47
C SER A 382 36.01 -11.59 -37.09
N THR A 383 36.39 -10.32 -37.22
CA THR A 383 35.67 -9.27 -37.92
C THR A 383 36.00 -9.29 -39.42
N THR A 384 34.98 -9.40 -40.27
CA THR A 384 35.07 -8.96 -41.68
C THR A 384 33.73 -8.36 -42.11
N ALA A 385 33.62 -7.04 -42.04
CA ALA A 385 32.58 -6.27 -42.72
C ALA A 385 33.20 -5.61 -43.96
N LYS A 386 32.68 -5.91 -45.15
CA LYS A 386 32.94 -5.16 -46.39
C LYS A 386 31.83 -4.14 -46.58
N ALA A 387 32.19 -2.86 -46.58
CA ALA A 387 31.32 -1.76 -46.93
C ALA A 387 31.02 -1.74 -48.45
N SER A 388 29.77 -1.46 -48.82
CA SER A 388 29.36 -1.14 -50.19
C SER A 388 28.62 0.20 -50.21
N THR A 389 29.13 1.10 -51.03
CA THR A 389 28.67 2.48 -51.26
C THR A 389 27.91 2.59 -52.58
N LYS A 390 26.67 3.13 -52.60
CA LYS A 390 26.08 3.93 -53.71
C LYS A 390 24.68 4.52 -53.36
N PRO A 391 24.22 5.59 -54.05
CA PRO A 391 23.43 6.70 -53.46
C PRO A 391 21.90 6.64 -53.64
N LYS A 392 21.21 7.42 -52.77
CA LYS A 392 19.76 7.64 -52.63
C LYS A 392 19.06 8.14 -53.91
N LYS A 393 17.85 7.63 -54.22
CA LYS A 393 16.86 8.24 -55.13
C LYS A 393 15.77 8.99 -54.34
N LYS A 394 15.30 10.12 -54.89
CA LYS A 394 14.26 11.04 -54.35
C LYS A 394 12.89 10.36 -54.20
N LEU A 395 12.15 10.71 -53.14
CA LEU A 395 10.71 10.40 -52.98
C LEU A 395 9.83 11.29 -53.90
N PRO A 396 8.65 10.80 -54.36
CA PRO A 396 7.65 11.62 -55.06
C PRO A 396 6.76 12.42 -54.09
N SER A 397 6.09 13.45 -54.59
CA SER A 397 5.21 14.37 -53.85
C SER A 397 3.83 13.79 -53.51
N ASP A 398 3.24 14.25 -52.40
CA ASP A 398 2.08 13.69 -51.68
C ASP A 398 0.80 13.44 -52.50
N ASP A 399 0.57 14.13 -53.62
CA ASP A 399 -0.67 13.99 -54.39
C ASP A 399 -0.80 12.65 -55.14
N SER A 400 0.31 11.97 -55.48
CA SER A 400 0.23 10.69 -56.22
C SER A 400 -0.19 9.49 -55.36
N LEU A 401 -0.13 9.61 -54.03
CA LEU A 401 -0.44 8.53 -53.09
C LEU A 401 -1.94 8.42 -52.82
N LEU A 402 -2.68 9.52 -53.00
CA LEU A 402 -4.13 9.58 -52.79
C LEU A 402 -4.94 9.09 -53.99
N ASP A 403 -4.37 9.16 -55.20
CA ASP A 403 -5.01 8.65 -56.42
C ASP A 403 -4.85 7.13 -56.56
N GLU A 404 -3.83 6.53 -55.95
CA GLU A 404 -3.59 5.08 -55.95
C GLU A 404 -4.45 4.33 -54.91
N LEU A 405 -4.89 5.00 -53.84
CA LEU A 405 -5.65 4.40 -52.74
C LEU A 405 -7.16 4.30 -52.97
N PHE A 406 -7.76 5.16 -53.81
CA PHE A 406 -9.23 5.26 -53.88
C PHE A 406 -9.85 5.09 -55.26
N GLY A 407 -9.07 4.95 -56.35
CA GLY A 407 -9.53 4.47 -57.66
C GLY A 407 -10.60 5.28 -58.41
N ASN A 408 -11.41 6.12 -57.75
CA ASN A 408 -12.41 7.00 -58.33
C ASN A 408 -12.84 8.10 -57.33
N LYS A 409 -13.29 9.25 -57.83
CA LYS A 409 -13.58 10.45 -57.01
C LYS A 409 -14.90 10.39 -56.22
N ASP A 410 -15.81 9.48 -56.55
CA ASP A 410 -17.18 9.48 -56.02
C ASP A 410 -17.36 8.71 -54.69
N ASP A 411 -16.38 7.91 -54.26
CA ASP A 411 -16.44 7.18 -52.98
C ASP A 411 -16.00 8.02 -51.76
N ARG A 412 -15.55 9.26 -51.98
CA ARG A 412 -15.11 10.17 -50.90
C ARG A 412 -16.26 10.66 -50.02
N SER A 413 -17.51 10.63 -50.51
CA SER A 413 -18.66 11.21 -49.82
C SER A 413 -19.37 10.28 -48.83
N PHE A 414 -19.01 9.00 -48.73
CA PHE A 414 -19.64 8.08 -47.78
C PHE A 414 -19.04 8.15 -46.36
N PHE A 415 -17.78 8.62 -46.23
CA PHE A 415 -17.05 8.61 -44.96
C PHE A 415 -16.97 9.95 -44.22
N LEU A 416 -17.42 11.05 -44.84
CA LEU A 416 -17.26 12.40 -44.27
C LEU A 416 -18.54 13.00 -43.65
N ASP A 417 -19.72 12.38 -43.79
CA ASP A 417 -20.99 13.01 -43.41
C ASP A 417 -21.89 12.24 -42.41
N THR A 418 -21.33 11.32 -41.60
CA THR A 418 -22.12 10.71 -40.49
C THR A 418 -21.56 11.14 -39.12
N PRO A 419 -22.27 11.97 -38.33
CA PRO A 419 -21.86 12.24 -36.95
C PRO A 419 -22.10 11.00 -36.08
N PRO A 420 -21.19 10.64 -35.16
CA PRO A 420 -21.35 9.43 -34.35
C PRO A 420 -22.44 9.65 -33.30
N GLY A 421 -23.52 8.87 -33.42
CA GLY A 421 -24.53 8.72 -32.37
C GLY A 421 -24.00 7.90 -31.17
N PRO A 422 -24.68 7.95 -30.01
CA PRO A 422 -24.12 7.55 -28.71
C PRO A 422 -24.13 6.03 -28.40
N TYR A 423 -24.03 5.15 -29.40
CA TYR A 423 -23.97 3.71 -29.18
C TYR A 423 -23.10 3.01 -30.24
N MET A 424 -21.78 2.97 -30.03
CA MET A 424 -20.90 1.94 -30.59
C MET A 424 -20.40 1.09 -29.41
N GLY A 425 -20.85 -0.16 -29.34
CA GLY A 425 -20.35 -1.13 -28.36
C GLY A 425 -18.95 -1.65 -28.73
N ASP A 426 -18.33 -2.38 -27.79
CA ASP A 426 -16.94 -2.87 -27.84
C ASP A 426 -16.54 -3.62 -29.14
N GLU A 427 -17.50 -4.16 -29.88
CA GLU A 427 -17.27 -4.85 -31.16
C GLU A 427 -16.89 -3.89 -32.32
N GLY A 428 -17.34 -2.63 -32.28
CA GLY A 428 -17.02 -1.64 -33.32
C GLY A 428 -15.56 -1.17 -33.29
N MET A 429 -14.95 -1.10 -32.11
CA MET A 429 -13.54 -0.72 -31.94
C MET A 429 -12.56 -1.82 -32.34
N VAL A 430 -12.98 -3.08 -32.30
CA VAL A 430 -12.18 -4.23 -32.75
C VAL A 430 -12.09 -4.27 -34.28
N MET A 431 -13.18 -3.95 -34.97
CA MET A 431 -13.24 -3.89 -36.44
C MET A 431 -12.36 -2.77 -37.02
N ILE A 432 -12.35 -1.59 -36.38
CA ILE A 432 -11.50 -0.46 -36.80
C ILE A 432 -10.01 -0.77 -36.59
N LYS A 433 -9.64 -1.46 -35.49
CA LYS A 433 -8.27 -1.90 -35.25
C LYS A 433 -7.79 -2.98 -36.24
N SER A 434 -8.70 -3.88 -36.65
CA SER A 434 -8.42 -4.90 -37.67
C SER A 434 -8.18 -4.28 -39.05
N ALA A 435 -9.05 -3.34 -39.47
CA ALA A 435 -8.95 -2.68 -40.77
C ALA A 435 -7.69 -1.80 -40.90
N ILE A 436 -7.26 -1.14 -39.81
CA ILE A 436 -6.01 -0.36 -39.78
C ILE A 436 -4.79 -1.28 -39.95
N ASN A 437 -4.80 -2.46 -39.34
CA ASN A 437 -3.71 -3.43 -39.48
C ASN A 437 -3.65 -4.05 -40.88
N GLU A 438 -4.78 -4.39 -41.51
CA GLU A 438 -4.80 -4.90 -42.89
C GLU A 438 -4.35 -3.84 -43.92
N THR A 439 -4.74 -2.59 -43.73
CA THR A 439 -4.36 -1.50 -44.64
C THR A 439 -2.85 -1.20 -44.55
N MET A 440 -2.25 -1.30 -43.36
CA MET A 440 -0.80 -1.12 -43.20
C MET A 440 0.03 -2.28 -43.75
N MET A 441 -0.50 -3.51 -43.79
CA MET A 441 0.16 -4.63 -44.45
C MET A 441 0.13 -4.54 -45.98
N THR A 442 -0.97 -4.02 -46.54
CA THR A 442 -1.15 -3.95 -48.00
C THR A 442 -0.35 -2.80 -48.65
N ALA A 443 -0.02 -1.75 -47.88
CA ALA A 443 0.70 -0.56 -48.37
C ALA A 443 2.24 -0.66 -48.39
N GLY A 444 2.84 -1.82 -48.07
CA GLY A 444 4.28 -2.05 -48.25
C GLY A 444 5.23 -1.18 -47.41
N LEU A 445 4.75 -0.43 -46.41
CA LEU A 445 5.55 0.41 -45.50
C LEU A 445 6.23 -0.36 -44.35
N TYR A 446 6.20 -1.69 -44.42
CA TYR A 446 7.03 -2.59 -43.62
C TYR A 446 7.68 -3.57 -44.60
N MET A 447 8.97 -3.41 -44.87
CA MET A 447 9.75 -4.48 -45.50
C MET A 447 10.32 -5.35 -44.37
N PRO A 448 9.86 -6.61 -44.19
CA PRO A 448 10.64 -7.56 -43.43
C PRO A 448 11.78 -8.06 -44.34
N GLU A 449 13.02 -7.71 -44.04
CA GLU A 449 14.16 -8.49 -44.53
C GLU A 449 14.16 -9.89 -43.86
N PRO A 450 14.70 -10.92 -44.54
CA PRO A 450 14.02 -12.20 -44.71
C PRO A 450 13.97 -13.05 -43.43
N ALA A 451 12.79 -13.58 -43.15
CA ALA A 451 12.52 -14.53 -42.08
C ALA A 451 13.26 -15.86 -42.32
N LEU A 452 14.11 -16.26 -41.38
CA LEU A 452 14.66 -17.62 -41.29
C LEU A 452 13.58 -18.57 -40.72
N GLY A 453 12.58 -18.90 -41.53
CA GLY A 453 11.60 -19.96 -41.22
C GLY A 453 12.05 -21.32 -41.74
N THR A 454 11.61 -22.40 -41.09
CA THR A 454 11.84 -23.78 -41.58
C THR A 454 10.56 -24.34 -42.20
N LEU A 455 10.70 -24.96 -43.37
CA LEU A 455 9.63 -25.73 -44.00
C LEU A 455 9.45 -27.07 -43.27
N ASP A 456 8.21 -27.53 -43.12
CA ASP A 456 7.95 -28.88 -42.65
C ASP A 456 8.30 -29.93 -43.73
N LYS A 457 8.21 -31.21 -43.37
CA LYS A 457 8.53 -32.34 -44.28
C LYS A 457 7.63 -32.40 -45.53
N LYS A 458 6.59 -31.57 -45.62
CA LYS A 458 5.68 -31.45 -46.77
C LYS A 458 5.87 -30.13 -47.53
N GLY A 459 6.89 -29.34 -47.18
CA GLY A 459 7.16 -28.05 -47.83
C GLY A 459 6.18 -26.95 -47.42
N GLN A 460 5.42 -27.12 -46.33
CA GLN A 460 4.57 -26.07 -45.79
C GLN A 460 5.35 -25.20 -44.80
N TRP A 461 5.12 -23.89 -44.88
CA TRP A 461 5.77 -22.92 -44.03
C TRP A 461 5.28 -23.06 -42.59
N LYS A 462 6.22 -23.16 -41.63
CA LYS A 462 5.92 -23.14 -40.20
C LYS A 462 6.61 -21.95 -39.55
N PRO A 463 5.87 -21.05 -38.85
CA PRO A 463 6.49 -19.99 -38.08
C PRO A 463 7.35 -20.59 -36.95
N THR A 464 8.54 -20.04 -36.74
CA THR A 464 9.29 -20.31 -35.50
C THR A 464 8.68 -19.50 -34.36
N ALA A 465 8.99 -19.80 -33.09
CA ALA A 465 8.53 -18.97 -31.95
C ALA A 465 8.93 -17.48 -32.04
N LYS A 466 9.80 -17.14 -32.99
CA LYS A 466 10.22 -15.78 -33.34
C LYS A 466 9.24 -15.05 -34.28
N ASP A 467 8.32 -15.78 -34.90
CA ASP A 467 7.34 -15.31 -35.89
C ASP A 467 5.88 -15.35 -35.37
N ASP A 468 5.68 -15.65 -34.08
CA ASP A 468 4.35 -15.58 -33.44
C ASP A 468 4.11 -14.17 -32.89
N PRO A 469 3.24 -13.35 -33.50
CA PRO A 469 2.95 -11.99 -33.03
C PRO A 469 2.24 -11.97 -31.66
N SER A 470 1.86 -13.13 -31.11
CA SER A 470 1.29 -13.26 -29.76
C SER A 470 2.34 -13.36 -28.64
N TRP A 471 3.63 -13.37 -28.97
CA TRP A 471 4.71 -13.51 -28.00
C TRP A 471 5.85 -12.50 -28.20
N ILE A 472 5.94 -11.50 -27.31
CA ILE A 472 7.00 -10.48 -27.35
C ILE A 472 7.74 -10.45 -25.99
N PRO A 473 8.99 -10.92 -25.90
CA PRO A 473 9.74 -10.82 -24.67
C PRO A 473 10.18 -9.37 -24.41
N GLY A 474 10.16 -8.96 -23.14
CA GLY A 474 10.39 -7.57 -22.76
C GLY A 474 10.57 -7.40 -21.27
N TYR A 475 10.39 -6.18 -20.81
CA TYR A 475 10.53 -5.78 -19.43
C TYR A 475 9.32 -4.97 -18.98
N LEU A 476 8.81 -5.31 -17.81
CA LEU A 476 7.85 -4.49 -17.08
C LEU A 476 8.63 -3.61 -16.11
N ILE A 477 8.40 -2.30 -16.17
CA ILE A 477 8.98 -1.34 -15.24
C ILE A 477 7.94 -1.02 -14.17
N LEU A 478 8.31 -1.23 -12.92
CA LEU A 478 7.45 -1.13 -11.75
C LEU A 478 7.59 0.23 -11.06
N GLU A 479 6.51 0.68 -10.41
CA GLU A 479 6.50 1.92 -9.63
C GLU A 479 7.43 1.91 -8.40
N SER A 480 7.76 0.72 -7.91
CA SER A 480 8.56 0.52 -6.70
C SER A 480 9.35 -0.78 -6.77
N PRO A 481 10.56 -0.85 -6.18
CA PRO A 481 11.41 -2.01 -6.30
C PRO A 481 10.82 -3.29 -5.68
N LEU A 482 11.30 -4.43 -6.17
CA LEU A 482 11.05 -5.73 -5.56
C LEU A 482 11.93 -5.92 -4.32
N ALA A 483 11.31 -6.45 -3.26
CA ALA A 483 11.96 -6.67 -1.97
C ALA A 483 12.62 -8.05 -1.83
N MET A 484 12.72 -8.79 -2.93
CA MET A 484 13.31 -10.11 -3.00
C MET A 484 13.89 -10.34 -4.40
N ASP A 485 14.99 -11.10 -4.45
CA ASP A 485 15.59 -11.55 -5.69
C ASP A 485 14.81 -12.72 -6.30
N MET A 486 14.98 -12.92 -7.60
CA MET A 486 14.54 -14.12 -8.30
C MET A 486 15.70 -14.62 -9.15
N ASP A 487 16.09 -15.86 -8.95
CA ASP A 487 17.17 -16.49 -9.68
C ASP A 487 16.60 -17.75 -10.36
N PRO A 488 16.62 -17.83 -11.71
CA PRO A 488 15.97 -18.91 -12.44
C PRO A 488 16.53 -20.31 -12.07
N ILE A 489 17.75 -20.37 -11.52
CA ILE A 489 18.35 -21.62 -11.01
C ILE A 489 17.48 -22.25 -9.91
N TYR A 490 16.81 -21.43 -9.09
CA TYR A 490 15.99 -21.87 -7.96
C TYR A 490 14.50 -21.66 -8.21
N GLY A 491 14.09 -21.56 -9.48
CA GLY A 491 12.71 -21.37 -9.91
C GLY A 491 12.48 -20.01 -10.56
N SER A 492 11.74 -20.02 -11.66
CA SER A 492 11.28 -18.80 -12.30
C SER A 492 10.04 -18.27 -11.58
N GLY A 493 10.02 -16.95 -11.34
CA GLY A 493 8.83 -16.24 -10.89
C GLY A 493 7.78 -16.17 -11.99
N ARG A 494 6.59 -15.67 -11.64
CA ARG A 494 5.51 -15.42 -12.60
C ARG A 494 4.92 -14.05 -12.36
N VAL A 495 4.37 -13.46 -13.41
CA VAL A 495 3.64 -12.19 -13.36
C VAL A 495 2.25 -12.40 -13.93
N TYR A 496 1.23 -11.89 -13.25
CA TYR A 496 -0.15 -11.93 -13.73
C TYR A 496 -0.92 -10.68 -13.32
N LEU A 497 -1.97 -10.36 -14.07
CA LEU A 497 -2.85 -9.24 -13.75
C LEU A 497 -3.55 -9.47 -12.42
N PHE A 498 -3.58 -8.42 -11.60
CA PHE A 498 -4.21 -8.43 -10.30
C PHE A 498 -5.64 -7.87 -10.42
N GLU A 499 -6.64 -8.73 -10.27
CA GLU A 499 -8.04 -8.30 -10.19
C GLU A 499 -8.62 -8.58 -8.80
N ARG A 500 -9.26 -7.57 -8.23
CA ARG A 500 -9.89 -7.65 -6.92
C ARG A 500 -11.37 -7.97 -7.11
N GLN A 501 -11.85 -9.02 -6.45
CA GLN A 501 -13.25 -9.46 -6.57
C GLN A 501 -14.27 -8.41 -6.06
N TYR A 502 -13.85 -7.53 -5.15
CA TYR A 502 -14.68 -6.47 -4.57
C TYR A 502 -13.92 -5.15 -4.55
N PRO A 503 -14.61 -3.99 -4.63
CA PRO A 503 -13.99 -2.68 -4.43
C PRO A 503 -13.26 -2.65 -3.09
N ILE A 504 -11.98 -2.29 -3.11
CA ILE A 504 -11.19 -2.15 -1.89
C ILE A 504 -11.58 -0.86 -1.19
N PRO A 505 -11.94 -0.90 0.11
CA PRO A 505 -12.13 0.32 0.85
C PRO A 505 -10.80 1.07 0.96
N THR A 506 -10.82 2.32 0.54
CA THR A 506 -9.64 3.20 0.53
C THR A 506 -9.92 4.51 1.25
N ASP A 507 -8.87 5.22 1.65
CA ASP A 507 -8.95 6.51 2.33
C ASP A 507 -9.77 6.43 3.64
N ILE A 508 -9.62 5.34 4.41
CA ILE A 508 -10.27 5.16 5.72
C ILE A 508 -9.30 5.54 6.84
N GLY A 509 -9.80 6.27 7.83
CA GLY A 509 -9.01 6.76 8.97
C GLY A 509 -9.63 6.45 10.34
N VAL A 510 -8.78 6.19 11.33
CA VAL A 510 -9.13 6.20 12.76
C VAL A 510 -8.19 7.17 13.47
N GLU A 511 -8.72 8.20 14.12
CA GLU A 511 -7.87 9.26 14.65
C GLU A 511 -8.37 9.96 15.92
N ASN A 512 -7.40 10.51 16.66
CA ASN A 512 -7.58 11.44 17.78
C ASN A 512 -8.44 10.90 18.95
N LEU A 513 -8.16 9.67 19.41
CA LEU A 513 -8.97 9.00 20.43
C LEU A 513 -8.17 8.04 21.33
N VAL A 514 -8.80 7.63 22.44
CA VAL A 514 -8.29 6.62 23.37
C VAL A 514 -9.14 5.35 23.24
N LEU A 515 -8.47 4.20 23.13
CA LEU A 515 -9.07 2.87 23.17
C LEU A 515 -8.69 2.19 24.50
N LEU A 516 -9.67 1.67 25.22
CA LEU A 516 -9.45 0.91 26.46
C LEU A 516 -10.14 -0.45 26.37
N SER A 517 -9.47 -1.54 26.75
CA SER A 517 -10.12 -2.84 26.92
C SER A 517 -10.49 -3.07 28.39
N GLU A 518 -11.73 -3.49 28.67
CA GLU A 518 -12.08 -4.04 29.98
C GLU A 518 -11.66 -5.51 30.07
N TYR A 519 -10.93 -5.83 31.12
CA TYR A 519 -10.39 -7.17 31.39
C TYR A 519 -10.64 -7.58 32.84
N ASN A 520 -10.50 -8.86 33.15
CA ASN A 520 -10.52 -9.37 34.52
C ASN A 520 -9.21 -9.00 35.23
N ASN A 521 -9.30 -8.14 36.23
CA ASN A 521 -8.14 -7.59 36.94
C ASN A 521 -7.51 -8.55 37.96
N THR A 522 -8.02 -9.78 38.11
CA THR A 522 -7.40 -10.79 38.96
C THR A 522 -6.00 -11.13 38.44
N LYS A 523 -5.00 -11.02 39.33
CA LYS A 523 -3.64 -11.49 39.02
C LYS A 523 -3.58 -13.00 39.17
N THR A 524 -2.99 -13.66 38.19
CA THR A 524 -2.70 -15.10 38.21
C THR A 524 -1.25 -15.35 37.79
N PRO A 525 -0.65 -16.50 38.16
CA PRO A 525 0.72 -16.82 37.76
C PRO A 525 0.83 -17.00 36.23
N ALA A 526 1.68 -16.23 35.57
CA ALA A 526 2.09 -16.47 34.18
C ALA A 526 2.97 -17.72 34.08
N LYS A 527 3.22 -18.19 32.85
CA LYS A 527 4.12 -19.33 32.59
C LYS A 527 5.54 -19.16 33.11
N ASP A 528 6.02 -17.93 33.25
CA ASP A 528 7.31 -17.61 33.83
C ASP A 528 7.29 -17.41 35.36
N GLY A 529 6.15 -17.72 36.00
CA GLY A 529 5.95 -17.64 37.45
C GLY A 529 5.57 -16.25 37.97
N ARG A 530 5.62 -15.19 37.15
CA ARG A 530 5.25 -13.83 37.60
C ARG A 530 3.74 -13.70 37.81
N MET A 531 3.34 -13.06 38.91
CA MET A 531 1.93 -12.72 39.15
C MET A 531 1.51 -11.51 38.30
N VAL A 532 0.74 -11.75 37.24
CA VAL A 532 0.37 -10.73 36.25
C VAL A 532 -1.13 -10.73 35.97
N ARG A 533 -1.61 -9.66 35.35
CA ARG A 533 -2.94 -9.61 34.74
C ARG A 533 -2.85 -10.31 33.38
N GLN A 534 -3.53 -11.44 33.24
CA GLN A 534 -3.48 -12.26 32.02
C GLN A 534 -4.87 -12.77 31.61
N ASP A 535 -5.86 -11.88 31.63
CA ASP A 535 -7.15 -12.19 31.02
C ASP A 535 -6.97 -12.36 29.49
N GLU A 536 -7.50 -13.44 28.95
CA GLU A 536 -7.49 -13.74 27.51
C GLU A 536 -8.89 -13.61 26.90
N ARG A 537 -9.92 -13.38 27.73
CA ARG A 537 -11.33 -13.28 27.34
C ARG A 537 -11.80 -11.82 27.30
N HIS A 538 -11.10 -11.01 26.51
CA HIS A 538 -11.39 -9.57 26.28
C HIS A 538 -10.95 -9.18 24.86
N ALA A 539 -10.89 -7.88 24.55
CA ALA A 539 -10.52 -7.41 23.21
C ALA A 539 -9.03 -7.68 22.91
N TRP A 540 -8.76 -8.26 21.73
CA TRP A 540 -7.43 -8.73 21.35
C TRP A 540 -6.58 -7.64 20.70
N TYR A 541 -6.83 -7.30 19.44
CA TYR A 541 -6.26 -6.13 18.77
C TYR A 541 -7.20 -4.94 18.95
N ALA A 542 -6.62 -3.79 19.28
CA ALA A 542 -7.36 -2.54 19.33
C ALA A 542 -7.83 -2.11 17.93
N ILE A 543 -6.95 -2.27 16.93
CA ILE A 543 -7.27 -1.95 15.52
C ILE A 543 -6.73 -3.07 14.61
N MET A 544 -7.56 -3.53 13.68
CA MET A 544 -7.17 -4.49 12.64
C MET A 544 -7.52 -3.94 11.26
N LEU A 545 -6.57 -4.04 10.32
CA LEU A 545 -6.72 -3.62 8.93
C LEU A 545 -6.62 -4.85 8.04
N ASP A 546 -7.62 -5.03 7.18
CA ASP A 546 -7.73 -6.16 6.27
C ASP A 546 -8.05 -5.70 4.85
N ASN A 547 -7.23 -6.08 3.86
CA ASN A 547 -7.54 -5.86 2.44
C ASN A 547 -8.03 -4.44 2.13
N CYS A 548 -7.31 -3.43 2.63
CA CYS A 548 -7.64 -2.02 2.49
C CYS A 548 -6.42 -1.25 1.98
N GLU A 549 -6.65 -0.13 1.28
CA GLU A 549 -5.58 0.61 0.64
C GLU A 549 -5.60 2.08 1.03
N HIS A 550 -4.43 2.71 1.18
CA HIS A 550 -4.33 4.12 1.56
C HIS A 550 -5.16 4.41 2.83
N CYS A 551 -4.96 3.64 3.88
CA CYS A 551 -5.65 3.85 5.16
C CYS A 551 -4.68 4.30 6.24
N TRP A 552 -5.20 4.97 7.28
CA TRP A 552 -4.35 5.50 8.35
C TRP A 552 -4.93 5.33 9.75
N VAL A 553 -4.01 5.32 10.71
CA VAL A 553 -4.27 5.50 12.13
C VAL A 553 -3.36 6.61 12.63
N SER A 554 -3.93 7.67 13.22
CA SER A 554 -3.17 8.83 13.70
C SER A 554 -3.63 9.27 15.07
N ASP A 555 -2.70 9.57 15.98
CA ASP A 555 -3.01 10.09 17.31
C ASP A 555 -4.01 9.20 18.07
N VAL A 556 -3.62 7.93 18.28
CA VAL A 556 -4.44 6.94 18.99
C VAL A 556 -3.67 6.37 20.16
N ARG A 557 -4.28 6.33 21.34
CA ARG A 557 -3.71 5.68 22.53
C ARG A 557 -4.52 4.46 22.90
N THR A 558 -3.87 3.32 23.11
CA THR A 558 -4.52 2.07 23.52
C THR A 558 -4.04 1.61 24.88
N HIS A 559 -4.92 1.13 25.75
CA HIS A 559 -4.54 0.39 26.97
C HIS A 559 -5.27 -0.94 27.10
N PHE A 560 -4.55 -1.90 27.69
CA PHE A 560 -5.08 -3.18 28.19
C PHE A 560 -5.59 -4.17 27.16
N PHE A 561 -5.51 -3.89 25.86
CA PHE A 561 -5.74 -4.90 24.82
C PHE A 561 -4.69 -6.00 24.89
N VAL A 562 -4.93 -7.15 24.28
CA VAL A 562 -3.87 -8.17 24.11
C VAL A 562 -2.73 -7.62 23.23
N SER A 563 -3.07 -6.84 22.22
CA SER A 563 -2.19 -6.32 21.17
C SER A 563 -2.70 -4.97 20.64
N GLY A 564 -1.83 -4.21 19.95
CA GLY A 564 -2.15 -2.87 19.48
C GLY A 564 -2.86 -2.87 18.13
N ILE A 565 -2.08 -2.94 17.06
CA ILE A 565 -2.54 -2.86 15.68
C ILE A 565 -1.97 -3.98 14.82
N LYS A 566 -2.80 -4.53 13.93
CA LYS A 566 -2.40 -5.50 12.91
C LYS A 566 -2.80 -5.04 11.51
N VAL A 567 -1.79 -4.91 10.65
CA VAL A 567 -1.97 -4.69 9.21
C VAL A 567 -1.81 -6.03 8.50
N ASN A 568 -2.90 -6.64 8.05
CA ASN A 568 -2.87 -7.96 7.41
C ASN A 568 -2.34 -7.91 5.97
N ARG A 569 -2.02 -9.11 5.43
CA ARG A 569 -1.24 -9.39 4.20
C ARG A 569 -1.57 -8.55 2.97
N TRP A 570 -2.81 -8.13 2.83
CA TRP A 570 -3.31 -7.48 1.62
C TRP A 570 -3.72 -6.04 1.83
N SER A 571 -3.47 -5.51 3.02
CA SER A 571 -3.53 -4.07 3.22
C SER A 571 -2.26 -3.45 2.65
N ILE A 572 -2.44 -2.41 1.83
CA ILE A 572 -1.38 -1.77 1.04
C ILE A 572 -1.38 -0.26 1.31
N HIS A 573 -0.20 0.36 1.39
CA HIS A 573 -0.06 1.81 1.64
C HIS A 573 -0.74 2.27 2.94
N ILE A 574 -0.35 1.66 4.05
CA ILE A 574 -0.92 1.96 5.38
C ILE A 574 0.03 2.85 6.17
N THR A 575 -0.48 3.89 6.81
CA THR A 575 0.28 4.70 7.77
C THR A 575 -0.28 4.58 9.17
N VAL A 576 0.57 4.18 10.12
CA VAL A 576 0.33 4.29 11.55
C VAL A 576 1.27 5.36 12.07
N GLN A 577 0.73 6.45 12.59
CA GLN A 577 1.54 7.53 13.16
C GLN A 577 1.03 7.94 14.53
N ASP A 578 1.95 8.37 15.40
CA ASP A 578 1.62 8.98 16.68
C ASP A 578 0.68 8.11 17.55
N MET A 579 0.83 6.77 17.42
CA MET A 579 0.05 5.79 18.15
C MET A 579 0.83 5.30 19.38
N GLU A 580 0.16 5.17 20.52
CA GLU A 580 0.74 4.63 21.76
C GLU A 580 0.03 3.33 22.17
N VAL A 581 0.78 2.25 22.42
CA VAL A 581 0.26 0.94 22.87
C VAL A 581 0.82 0.58 24.24
N MET A 582 -0.08 0.48 25.22
CA MET A 582 0.29 0.50 26.63
C MET A 582 -0.31 -0.67 27.41
N ASP A 583 0.51 -1.28 28.27
CA ASP A 583 0.06 -2.22 29.32
C ASP A 583 -0.83 -3.36 28.80
N PRO A 584 -0.39 -4.15 27.80
CA PRO A 584 -1.24 -5.20 27.27
C PRO A 584 -1.56 -6.26 28.34
N VAL A 585 -2.80 -6.76 28.32
CA VAL A 585 -3.28 -7.78 29.26
C VAL A 585 -3.43 -9.10 28.54
N SER A 586 -2.55 -10.05 28.86
CA SER A 586 -2.52 -11.40 28.31
C SER A 586 -1.43 -12.20 29.04
N GLU A 587 -1.30 -13.49 28.74
CA GLU A 587 -0.10 -14.26 29.08
C GLU A 587 1.15 -13.60 28.43
N PRO A 588 2.15 -13.15 29.21
CA PRO A 588 3.25 -12.29 28.73
C PRO A 588 4.26 -12.97 27.82
N THR A 589 4.43 -14.28 27.91
CA THR A 589 5.54 -14.99 27.25
C THR A 589 5.10 -15.86 26.07
N THR A 590 3.79 -16.09 25.93
CA THR A 590 3.25 -16.96 24.89
C THR A 590 3.12 -16.24 23.55
N GLY A 591 3.48 -16.95 22.47
CA GLY A 591 3.30 -16.45 21.11
C GLY A 591 1.86 -16.02 20.80
N GLY A 592 1.74 -15.07 19.88
CA GLY A 592 0.46 -14.51 19.44
C GLY A 592 -0.09 -13.36 20.26
N ARG A 593 0.63 -12.89 21.28
CA ARG A 593 0.17 -11.92 22.28
C ARG A 593 1.16 -10.78 22.47
N ARG A 594 0.67 -9.63 22.94
CA ARG A 594 1.45 -8.43 23.26
C ARG A 594 2.27 -7.95 22.06
N TYR A 595 1.59 -7.83 20.93
CA TYR A 595 2.14 -7.35 19.67
C TYR A 595 1.58 -5.94 19.37
N PRO A 596 2.31 -4.88 19.71
CA PRO A 596 1.89 -3.50 19.51
C PRO A 596 1.73 -3.14 18.04
N TYR A 597 2.77 -3.37 17.23
CA TYR A 597 2.77 -2.98 15.81
C TYR A 597 3.14 -4.19 14.96
N VAL A 598 2.14 -4.71 14.24
CA VAL A 598 2.30 -5.85 13.33
C VAL A 598 2.08 -5.41 11.89
N LEU A 599 3.14 -5.50 11.08
CA LEU A 599 3.06 -5.34 9.64
C LEU A 599 3.14 -6.72 8.96
N GLN A 600 2.06 -7.11 8.29
CA GLN A 600 2.02 -8.27 7.40
C GLN A 600 1.68 -7.88 5.96
N GLY A 601 1.05 -6.70 5.77
CA GLY A 601 0.80 -6.09 4.46
C GLY A 601 2.05 -5.57 3.76
N GLN A 602 1.84 -4.79 2.70
CA GLN A 602 2.92 -4.19 1.89
C GLN A 602 2.82 -2.65 1.95
N PHE A 603 3.94 -1.97 1.78
CA PHE A 603 4.01 -0.50 1.81
C PHE A 603 3.47 0.11 3.12
N GLY A 604 3.63 -0.60 4.24
CA GLY A 604 3.27 -0.15 5.58
C GLY A 604 4.33 0.76 6.19
N LEU A 605 3.89 1.86 6.82
CA LEU A 605 4.72 2.84 7.51
C LEU A 605 4.23 3.01 8.95
N VAL A 606 5.08 2.65 9.93
CA VAL A 606 4.87 2.93 11.35
C VAL A 606 5.87 4.00 11.77
N LYS A 607 5.40 5.18 12.16
CA LYS A 607 6.26 6.31 12.52
C LYS A 607 5.87 6.98 13.83
N ARG A 608 6.86 7.43 14.61
CA ARG A 608 6.64 8.15 15.89
C ARG A 608 5.71 7.41 16.87
N CYS A 609 5.85 6.09 16.91
CA CYS A 609 4.99 5.22 17.69
C CYS A 609 5.69 4.76 18.98
N TYR A 610 4.91 4.45 20.01
CA TYR A 610 5.43 4.03 21.31
C TYR A 610 4.74 2.80 21.89
N ALA A 611 5.54 1.82 22.33
CA ALA A 611 5.07 0.62 23.02
C ALA A 611 5.65 0.47 24.43
N ARG A 612 4.83 -0.05 25.37
CA ARG A 612 5.30 -0.46 26.70
C ARG A 612 4.77 -1.84 27.10
N ASP A 613 5.65 -2.63 27.74
CA ASP A 613 5.35 -3.98 28.27
C ASP A 613 4.90 -4.97 27.17
N ALA A 614 5.49 -4.82 25.98
CA ALA A 614 5.26 -5.68 24.83
C ALA A 614 5.99 -7.04 24.97
N ARG A 615 5.61 -8.02 24.14
CA ARG A 615 6.47 -9.18 23.85
C ARG A 615 7.38 -8.85 22.68
N HIS A 616 6.80 -8.58 21.51
CA HIS A 616 7.51 -8.05 20.33
C HIS A 616 6.87 -6.72 19.97
N ASP A 617 7.61 -5.62 20.10
CA ASP A 617 7.12 -4.25 19.93
C ASP A 617 6.91 -3.87 18.46
N PHE A 618 7.94 -4.00 17.62
CA PHE A 618 7.94 -3.68 16.19
C PHE A 618 8.26 -4.93 15.38
N MET A 619 7.24 -5.60 14.85
CA MET A 619 7.41 -6.92 14.26
C MET A 619 6.65 -7.12 12.95
N THR A 620 7.15 -8.05 12.16
CA THR A 620 6.46 -8.56 10.97
C THR A 620 6.03 -10.01 11.18
N ALA A 621 4.91 -10.38 10.58
CA ALA A 621 4.37 -11.74 10.65
C ALA A 621 4.96 -12.65 9.56
N ALA A 622 4.51 -13.91 9.51
CA ALA A 622 4.96 -14.88 8.52
C ALA A 622 4.67 -14.43 7.07
N LYS A 623 5.64 -14.66 6.18
CA LYS A 623 5.53 -14.43 4.74
C LYS A 623 5.17 -12.97 4.40
N THR A 624 5.82 -12.03 5.06
CA THR A 624 5.56 -10.60 4.85
C THR A 624 6.34 -10.12 3.62
N ALA A 625 5.61 -9.61 2.63
CA ALA A 625 6.17 -9.03 1.42
C ALA A 625 6.42 -7.53 1.63
N GLY A 626 7.68 -7.09 1.58
CA GLY A 626 8.02 -5.67 1.66
C GLY A 626 7.77 -4.88 0.36
N PRO A 627 8.12 -3.58 0.35
CA PRO A 627 8.79 -2.85 1.44
C PRO A 627 7.84 -2.48 2.59
N ASN A 628 8.35 -2.49 3.82
CA ASN A 628 7.69 -1.93 5.01
C ASN A 628 8.71 -1.18 5.88
N VAL A 629 8.27 -0.15 6.62
CA VAL A 629 9.15 0.69 7.43
C VAL A 629 8.60 0.87 8.85
N PHE A 630 9.47 0.67 9.83
CA PHE A 630 9.34 1.21 11.18
C PHE A 630 10.36 2.33 11.33
N VAL A 631 9.92 3.56 11.61
CA VAL A 631 10.80 4.73 11.73
C VAL A 631 10.52 5.55 12.99
N ASP A 632 11.55 6.09 13.64
CA ASP A 632 11.43 7.06 14.75
C ASP A 632 10.54 6.60 15.90
N SER A 633 10.59 5.31 16.24
CA SER A 633 9.66 4.70 17.19
C SER A 633 10.39 4.04 18.35
N MET A 634 9.70 3.91 19.50
CA MET A 634 10.30 3.44 20.74
C MET A 634 9.46 2.38 21.44
N GLY A 635 10.09 1.27 21.80
CA GLY A 635 9.57 0.26 22.70
C GLY A 635 10.32 0.30 24.03
N SER A 636 9.60 0.05 25.12
CA SER A 636 10.19 -0.01 26.46
C SER A 636 9.63 -1.18 27.24
N GLN A 637 10.50 -1.83 28.03
CA GLN A 637 10.14 -3.01 28.82
C GLN A 637 9.57 -4.15 27.96
N ALA A 638 9.96 -4.23 26.68
CA ALA A 638 9.63 -5.39 25.87
C ALA A 638 10.38 -6.60 26.45
N ASN A 639 9.68 -7.73 26.61
CA ASN A 639 10.24 -8.94 27.18
C ASN A 639 10.87 -9.88 26.13
N ASN A 640 10.82 -9.50 24.86
CA ASN A 640 11.42 -10.23 23.74
C ASN A 640 11.84 -9.25 22.62
N ASP A 641 12.34 -9.78 21.50
CA ASP A 641 12.98 -9.00 20.43
C ASP A 641 12.02 -8.28 19.48
N ALA A 642 12.32 -7.03 19.12
CA ALA A 642 11.87 -6.45 17.86
C ALA A 642 12.45 -7.23 16.67
N GLY A 643 11.89 -7.03 15.48
CA GLY A 643 12.33 -7.72 14.27
C GLY A 643 11.28 -8.68 13.71
N PRO A 644 11.60 -9.39 12.63
CA PRO A 644 10.72 -10.42 12.09
C PRO A 644 10.53 -11.57 13.09
N HIS A 645 9.27 -11.90 13.41
CA HIS A 645 8.95 -12.89 14.44
C HIS A 645 8.84 -14.32 13.91
N ASP A 646 8.17 -14.51 12.76
CA ASP A 646 7.84 -15.84 12.23
C ASP A 646 8.80 -16.23 11.09
N ARG A 647 8.26 -16.73 9.98
CA ARG A 647 8.98 -17.35 8.87
C ARG A 647 8.81 -16.55 7.60
N TRP A 648 9.96 -16.10 7.11
CA TRP A 648 10.28 -15.33 5.91
C TRP A 648 9.55 -13.98 5.70
N ALA A 649 10.05 -12.91 6.33
CA ALA A 649 9.76 -11.54 5.92
C ALA A 649 10.84 -11.01 4.96
N SER A 650 10.48 -10.14 4.02
CA SER A 650 11.42 -9.57 3.03
C SER A 650 11.34 -8.04 3.01
N GLY A 651 12.49 -7.37 2.89
CA GLY A 651 12.56 -5.92 2.67
C GLY A 651 11.92 -5.06 3.76
N ILE A 652 12.43 -5.14 4.99
CA ILE A 652 11.93 -4.34 6.12
C ILE A 652 13.01 -3.37 6.57
N LEU A 653 12.66 -2.09 6.69
CA LEU A 653 13.53 -1.06 7.25
C LEU A 653 13.14 -0.80 8.70
N TYR A 654 14.11 -0.96 9.60
CA TYR A 654 14.06 -0.47 10.98
C TYR A 654 14.99 0.75 11.06
N ASP A 655 14.41 1.94 11.21
CA ASP A 655 15.12 3.21 11.13
C ASP A 655 14.90 4.02 12.43
N ASN A 656 15.97 4.35 13.15
CA ASN A 656 15.87 5.07 14.43
C ASN A 656 14.95 4.39 15.47
N ILE A 657 14.91 3.05 15.49
CA ILE A 657 14.12 2.30 16.47
C ILE A 657 14.88 2.14 17.78
N ARG A 658 14.22 2.44 18.90
CA ARG A 658 14.73 2.18 20.25
C ARG A 658 13.95 1.05 20.89
N THR A 659 14.60 -0.03 21.34
CA THR A 659 13.92 -1.21 21.87
C THR A 659 14.74 -1.97 22.93
N SER A 660 14.15 -3.00 23.54
CA SER A 660 14.85 -3.93 24.42
C SER A 660 15.87 -4.78 23.64
N ALA A 661 15.47 -5.40 22.53
CA ALA A 661 16.32 -6.23 21.67
C ALA A 661 15.80 -6.11 20.23
N LEU A 662 16.66 -6.32 19.22
CA LEU A 662 16.29 -6.33 17.80
C LEU A 662 17.10 -7.42 17.11
N ASN A 663 16.44 -8.39 16.49
CA ASN A 663 17.14 -9.49 15.81
C ASN A 663 16.56 -9.76 14.42
N VAL A 664 17.42 -10.14 13.48
CA VAL A 664 17.06 -10.74 12.18
C VAL A 664 17.93 -11.97 12.02
N ARG A 665 17.37 -13.17 12.17
CA ARG A 665 18.19 -14.39 12.28
C ARG A 665 17.51 -15.66 11.81
N ASN A 666 18.27 -16.75 11.70
CA ASN A 666 17.72 -18.09 11.67
C ASN A 666 17.27 -18.49 13.08
N ARG A 667 15.96 -18.62 13.27
CA ARG A 667 15.32 -19.00 14.54
C ARG A 667 15.28 -20.52 14.72
N SER A 668 15.80 -21.31 13.77
CA SER A 668 15.94 -22.77 13.85
C SER A 668 14.60 -23.44 14.23
N TRP A 669 14.62 -24.39 15.16
CA TRP A 669 13.46 -25.12 15.65
C TRP A 669 12.43 -24.27 16.41
N MET A 670 12.72 -23.00 16.75
CA MET A 670 11.80 -22.17 17.55
C MET A 670 10.39 -22.15 16.97
N GLY A 671 9.39 -22.12 17.86
CA GLY A 671 8.01 -22.32 17.47
C GLY A 671 7.78 -23.75 16.98
N SER A 672 7.50 -23.91 15.68
CA SER A 672 7.30 -25.23 15.04
C SER A 672 8.28 -25.42 13.87
N GLY A 673 9.52 -24.97 14.01
CA GLY A 673 10.46 -24.81 12.89
C GLY A 673 10.28 -23.48 12.14
N GLN A 674 10.45 -22.37 12.85
CA GLN A 674 10.38 -21.03 12.25
C GLN A 674 11.47 -20.80 11.21
N GLY A 675 12.70 -21.31 11.41
CA GLY A 675 13.78 -21.15 10.43
C GLY A 675 14.18 -19.67 10.22
N TRP A 676 14.52 -19.29 8.99
CA TRP A 676 14.86 -17.91 8.65
C TRP A 676 13.69 -16.94 8.86
N SER A 677 13.91 -15.94 9.72
CA SER A 677 12.89 -14.95 10.06
C SER A 677 12.73 -13.85 9.01
N GLY A 678 13.83 -13.38 8.41
CA GLY A 678 13.76 -12.41 7.34
C GLY A 678 15.05 -12.22 6.54
N VAL A 679 14.91 -11.54 5.40
CA VAL A 679 15.96 -11.27 4.42
C VAL A 679 15.83 -9.86 3.85
N TYR A 680 16.91 -9.27 3.35
CA TYR A 680 16.92 -7.95 2.74
C TYR A 680 16.41 -6.84 3.67
N HIS A 681 16.57 -7.04 4.97
CA HIS A 681 16.25 -6.05 5.99
C HIS A 681 17.38 -5.03 6.08
N VAL A 682 17.01 -3.81 6.45
CA VAL A 682 17.95 -2.74 6.74
C VAL A 682 17.70 -2.26 8.16
N ILE A 683 18.74 -2.31 8.98
CA ILE A 683 18.73 -1.83 10.36
C ILE A 683 19.60 -0.58 10.37
N TYR A 684 18.97 0.57 10.58
CA TYR A 684 19.58 1.88 10.40
C TYR A 684 19.42 2.73 11.66
N HIS A 685 20.53 3.11 12.29
CA HIS A 685 20.54 3.96 13.50
C HIS A 685 19.63 3.49 14.65
N CYS A 686 19.47 2.18 14.78
CA CYS A 686 18.68 1.59 15.86
C CYS A 686 19.48 1.54 17.18
N THR A 687 18.77 1.47 18.30
CA THR A 687 19.35 1.26 19.62
C THR A 687 18.60 0.13 20.35
N ALA A 688 19.34 -0.84 20.88
CA ALA A 688 18.82 -1.94 21.65
C ALA A 688 19.49 -2.01 23.03
N THR A 689 18.73 -2.29 24.09
CA THR A 689 19.28 -2.36 25.45
C THR A 689 20.02 -3.68 25.71
N ASN A 690 19.59 -4.76 25.06
CA ASN A 690 20.13 -6.12 25.16
C ASN A 690 20.99 -6.45 23.92
N PRO A 691 21.79 -7.53 23.96
CA PRO A 691 22.48 -8.03 22.79
C PRO A 691 21.54 -8.32 21.62
N THR A 692 22.02 -8.05 20.41
CA THR A 692 21.31 -8.20 19.14
C THR A 692 22.00 -9.23 18.26
N ASN A 693 21.23 -9.95 17.44
CA ASN A 693 21.73 -10.93 16.48
C ASN A 693 21.20 -10.67 15.07
N PHE A 694 22.12 -10.54 14.11
CA PHE A 694 21.84 -10.30 12.70
C PHE A 694 22.59 -11.32 11.85
N GLU A 695 21.84 -12.09 11.07
CA GLU A 695 22.33 -13.12 10.16
C GLU A 695 21.67 -12.92 8.79
N SER A 696 22.38 -13.31 7.73
CA SER A 696 21.87 -13.35 6.36
C SER A 696 21.65 -14.80 5.91
N PRO A 697 20.50 -15.11 5.28
CA PRO A 697 20.33 -16.41 4.61
C PRO A 697 21.28 -16.54 3.42
N PRO A 698 21.58 -17.76 2.95
CA PRO A 698 22.38 -17.98 1.74
C PRO A 698 21.86 -17.15 0.56
N ARG A 699 22.77 -16.41 -0.11
CA ARG A 699 22.50 -15.48 -1.22
C ARG A 699 21.64 -14.26 -0.90
N GLY A 700 21.19 -14.11 0.34
CA GLY A 700 20.53 -12.92 0.83
C GLY A 700 21.49 -12.05 1.62
N THR A 701 21.12 -10.78 1.80
CA THR A 701 21.89 -9.84 2.61
C THR A 701 20.95 -9.06 3.52
N ASN A 702 21.23 -9.06 4.82
CA ASN A 702 20.68 -8.10 5.76
C ASN A 702 21.76 -7.04 6.05
N TRP A 703 21.40 -5.77 5.95
CA TRP A 703 22.30 -4.64 6.16
C TRP A 703 22.10 -4.04 7.55
N VAL A 704 23.21 -3.86 8.28
CA VAL A 704 23.22 -3.31 9.63
C VAL A 704 24.14 -2.10 9.66
N ILE A 705 23.58 -0.93 9.94
CA ILE A 705 24.25 0.38 9.85
C ILE A 705 23.97 1.16 11.15
N GLY A 706 25.02 1.48 11.89
CA GLY A 706 24.95 2.30 13.12
C GLY A 706 24.06 1.75 14.24
N ILE A 707 24.05 0.41 14.45
CA ILE A 707 23.35 -0.21 15.58
C ILE A 707 24.10 0.03 16.90
N LYS A 708 23.37 0.45 17.95
CA LYS A 708 23.91 0.61 19.31
C LYS A 708 23.28 -0.41 20.25
N SER A 709 24.05 -1.42 20.70
CA SER A 709 23.55 -2.43 21.64
C SER A 709 24.56 -2.91 22.69
N LYS A 710 24.08 -3.50 23.80
CA LYS A 710 24.94 -4.02 24.86
C LYS A 710 25.73 -5.23 24.35
N GLY A 711 27.06 -5.13 24.40
CA GLY A 711 27.97 -6.14 23.84
C GLY A 711 28.39 -5.89 22.38
N SER A 712 27.94 -4.80 21.76
CA SER A 712 28.23 -4.43 20.37
C SER A 712 29.66 -3.96 20.08
N ARG A 713 30.65 -4.29 20.93
CA ARG A 713 32.05 -3.90 20.74
C ARG A 713 32.89 -4.90 19.94
N SER A 714 32.29 -5.83 19.22
CA SER A 714 33.07 -6.68 18.32
C SER A 714 32.43 -6.80 16.93
N ASN A 715 33.01 -6.05 15.99
CA ASN A 715 33.05 -6.34 14.55
C ASN A 715 33.79 -7.66 14.24
N THR A 716 33.81 -8.63 15.17
CA THR A 716 34.37 -9.94 14.89
C THR A 716 33.30 -10.79 14.22
N PRO A 717 33.51 -11.19 12.95
CA PRO A 717 32.68 -12.20 12.32
C PRO A 717 32.73 -13.44 13.22
N SER A 718 31.59 -13.84 13.79
CA SER A 718 31.43 -15.24 14.21
C SER A 718 30.81 -15.99 13.02
N PRO A 719 30.99 -17.31 12.92
CA PRO A 719 30.28 -18.13 11.94
C PRO A 719 28.74 -17.96 11.99
N GLU A 720 28.23 -17.39 13.09
CA GLU A 720 26.82 -17.11 13.38
C GLU A 720 26.43 -15.63 13.15
N LYS A 721 27.32 -14.77 12.63
CA LYS A 721 27.09 -13.34 12.38
C LYS A 721 27.53 -12.94 10.97
N ASN A 722 26.80 -13.43 9.98
CA ASN A 722 27.08 -13.22 8.54
C ASN A 722 26.23 -12.11 7.90
N ALA A 723 25.61 -11.23 8.70
CA ALA A 723 25.03 -9.99 8.19
C ALA A 723 26.11 -9.01 7.72
N THR A 724 25.75 -8.09 6.82
CA THR A 724 26.66 -7.05 6.36
C THR A 724 26.60 -5.87 7.33
N PHE A 725 27.65 -5.72 8.13
CA PHE A 725 27.84 -4.56 9.00
C PHE A 725 28.62 -3.48 8.23
N LEU A 726 28.05 -2.28 8.17
CA LEU A 726 28.70 -1.11 7.61
C LEU A 726 29.00 -0.13 8.75
N ASP A 727 30.19 0.46 8.72
CA ASP A 727 30.61 1.45 9.72
C ASP A 727 29.77 2.73 9.61
N GLU A 728 29.57 3.44 10.72
CA GLU A 728 28.93 4.77 10.73
C GLU A 728 29.72 5.75 9.85
N ASP A 729 31.05 5.60 9.77
CA ASP A 729 31.94 6.42 8.93
C ASP A 729 31.90 6.04 7.44
N ALA A 730 31.34 4.88 7.07
CA ALA A 730 31.17 4.49 5.66
C ALA A 730 30.17 5.41 4.92
N PHE A 731 29.44 6.21 5.69
CA PHE A 731 28.55 7.24 5.21
C PHE A 731 28.98 8.59 5.82
N ASN A 732 29.90 9.31 5.16
CA ASN A 732 30.25 10.66 5.59
C ASN A 732 28.98 11.52 5.73
N GLU A 733 28.73 12.06 6.93
CA GLU A 733 27.56 12.89 7.27
C GLU A 733 26.21 12.20 6.95
N GLU A 734 25.97 11.03 7.54
CA GLU A 734 24.71 10.29 7.43
C GLU A 734 23.47 11.18 7.69
N PRO A 735 22.42 11.14 6.84
CA PRO A 735 21.15 11.71 7.25
C PRO A 735 20.67 10.98 8.50
N ARG A 736 19.96 11.69 9.39
CA ARG A 736 19.45 11.08 10.63
C ARG A 736 18.69 9.77 10.37
N SER A 737 18.01 9.66 9.23
CA SER A 737 17.16 8.53 8.82
C SER A 737 17.32 8.25 7.33
N LEU A 738 17.41 6.97 6.98
CA LEU A 738 17.44 6.49 5.60
C LEU A 738 16.08 6.66 4.91
N TYR A 739 14.98 6.30 5.58
CA TYR A 739 13.63 6.45 5.00
C TYR A 739 13.36 7.91 4.62
N TRP A 740 13.64 8.84 5.53
CA TRP A 740 13.39 10.25 5.29
C TRP A 740 14.30 10.82 4.18
N ALA A 741 15.58 10.42 4.14
CA ALA A 741 16.48 10.81 3.06
C ALA A 741 16.02 10.29 1.69
N GLN A 742 15.62 9.02 1.62
CA GLN A 742 15.06 8.44 0.39
C GLN A 742 13.77 9.14 -0.02
N LEU A 743 12.90 9.46 0.94
CA LEU A 743 11.65 10.17 0.67
C LEU A 743 11.89 11.57 0.12
N VAL A 744 12.74 12.37 0.78
CA VAL A 744 13.12 13.73 0.35
C VAL A 744 13.70 13.68 -1.06
N LYS A 745 14.64 12.76 -1.31
CA LYS A 745 15.26 12.61 -2.63
C LYS A 745 14.25 12.17 -3.69
N ARG A 746 13.26 11.33 -3.35
CA ARG A 746 12.25 10.88 -4.32
C ARG A 746 11.27 11.97 -4.68
N VAL A 747 10.79 12.72 -3.69
CA VAL A 747 9.81 13.77 -4.00
C VAL A 747 10.41 14.83 -4.89
N GLY A 748 11.75 15.03 -4.85
CA GLY A 748 12.50 15.82 -5.83
C GLY A 748 11.88 17.21 -6.09
N GLY A 749 11.10 17.70 -5.13
CA GLY A 749 10.20 18.83 -5.29
C GLY A 749 10.92 20.15 -5.05
N THR A 750 10.14 21.22 -4.93
CA THR A 750 10.64 22.52 -4.46
C THR A 750 11.29 22.37 -3.07
N ASP A 751 12.18 23.28 -2.70
CA ASP A 751 12.78 23.32 -1.36
C ASP A 751 11.70 23.31 -0.25
N GLU A 752 10.50 23.85 -0.53
CA GLU A 752 9.34 23.82 0.37
C GLU A 752 8.82 22.41 0.69
N ASP A 753 8.86 21.47 -0.25
CA ASP A 753 8.42 20.08 -0.02
C ASP A 753 9.42 19.30 0.83
N ALA A 754 10.71 19.53 0.59
CA ALA A 754 11.77 18.99 1.42
C ALA A 754 11.69 19.59 2.83
N GLU A 755 11.57 20.92 2.97
CA GLU A 755 11.39 21.61 4.25
C GLU A 755 10.12 21.17 4.98
N ARG A 756 9.02 20.92 4.27
CA ARG A 756 7.78 20.38 4.84
C ARG A 756 8.01 18.99 5.42
N ILE A 757 8.61 18.08 4.64
CA ILE A 757 8.91 16.72 5.09
C ILE A 757 9.87 16.76 6.28
N GLU A 758 10.93 17.58 6.24
CA GLU A 758 11.87 17.77 7.33
C GLU A 758 11.22 18.43 8.56
N GLY A 759 10.33 19.39 8.38
CA GLY A 759 9.61 20.09 9.45
C GLY A 759 8.68 19.17 10.25
N TYR A 760 8.07 18.18 9.58
CA TYR A 760 7.26 17.13 10.23
C TYR A 760 8.10 16.03 10.92
N VAL A 761 9.42 15.99 10.68
CA VAL A 761 10.33 14.89 11.03
C VAL A 761 11.50 15.35 11.93
N GLY A 762 11.71 16.66 12.06
CA GLY A 762 12.84 17.29 12.72
C GLY A 762 12.64 17.60 14.22
N VAL A 763 13.43 18.56 14.71
CA VAL A 763 13.44 19.03 16.11
C VAL A 763 12.06 19.51 16.57
N ALA A 764 11.26 20.08 15.67
CA ALA A 764 9.87 20.45 15.94
C ALA A 764 8.97 19.24 16.22
N GLY A 765 9.10 18.14 15.46
CA GLY A 765 8.39 16.88 15.74
C GLY A 765 8.82 16.23 17.06
N ARG A 766 10.13 16.25 17.38
CA ARG A 766 10.68 15.81 18.68
C ARG A 766 10.20 16.66 19.87
N ASN A 767 9.99 17.96 19.68
CA ASN A 767 9.54 18.88 20.72
C ASN A 767 8.01 18.91 20.88
N THR A 768 7.27 18.69 19.80
CA THR A 768 5.79 18.64 19.80
C THR A 768 5.29 17.30 20.33
N TYR A 769 6.01 16.22 20.03
CA TYR A 769 5.71 14.86 20.50
C TYR A 769 6.94 14.27 21.20
N PRO A 770 7.27 14.73 22.42
CA PRO A 770 8.41 14.20 23.15
C PRO A 770 8.21 12.70 23.41
N PRO A 771 9.28 11.88 23.36
CA PRO A 771 9.21 10.47 23.74
C PRO A 771 8.56 10.39 25.12
N SER A 772 7.54 9.56 25.20
CA SER A 772 6.44 9.49 26.17
C SER A 772 6.82 9.50 27.66
N SER A 773 8.09 9.49 28.06
CA SER A 773 8.55 9.47 29.45
C SER A 773 7.97 10.61 30.31
N ARG A 774 7.81 11.83 29.76
CA ARG A 774 7.14 12.96 30.46
C ARG A 774 5.61 12.81 30.52
N ARG A 775 4.99 12.16 29.54
CA ARG A 775 3.55 11.83 29.49
C ARG A 775 3.19 10.67 30.45
N LEU A 776 4.10 9.72 30.64
CA LEU A 776 3.91 8.46 31.36
C LEU A 776 3.74 8.61 32.87
N LYS A 777 4.50 9.52 33.53
CA LYS A 777 4.47 9.68 34.98
C LYS A 777 3.14 10.22 35.52
N ARG A 778 2.39 11.00 34.74
CA ARG A 778 1.02 11.42 35.09
C ARG A 778 0.01 10.29 34.85
N THR A 779 0.02 9.71 33.65
CA THR A 779 -1.02 8.78 33.16
C THR A 779 -1.22 7.48 33.98
N MET A 780 -0.18 6.90 34.59
CA MET A 780 -0.30 5.64 35.37
C MET A 780 -1.02 5.80 36.72
N LEU A 781 -0.94 6.98 37.34
CA LEU A 781 -1.70 7.29 38.57
C LEU A 781 -3.19 7.45 38.26
N ASP A 782 -3.51 7.91 37.06
CA ASP A 782 -4.85 8.41 36.73
C ASP A 782 -5.79 7.35 36.13
N ILE A 783 -5.29 6.39 35.34
CA ILE A 783 -6.10 5.28 34.80
C ILE A 783 -6.62 4.35 35.90
N ASN A 784 -5.82 4.15 36.96
CA ASN A 784 -6.27 3.43 38.15
C ASN A 784 -7.40 4.17 38.88
N SER A 785 -7.49 5.51 38.76
CA SER A 785 -8.61 6.28 39.29
C SER A 785 -9.88 6.15 38.44
N ILE A 786 -9.76 6.13 37.10
CA ILE A 786 -10.90 5.98 36.17
C ILE A 786 -11.52 4.57 36.30
N ILE A 787 -10.68 3.54 36.41
CA ILE A 787 -11.15 2.15 36.64
C ILE A 787 -11.62 1.97 38.10
N GLY A 788 -10.95 2.61 39.06
CA GLY A 788 -11.27 2.54 40.49
C GLY A 788 -12.56 3.25 40.89
N GLN A 789 -13.00 4.26 40.15
CA GLN A 789 -14.28 4.95 40.41
C GLN A 789 -15.51 4.08 40.11
N GLN A 790 -15.36 2.89 39.51
CA GLN A 790 -16.49 1.99 39.23
C GLN A 790 -16.62 0.78 40.18
N HIS A 791 -15.66 0.57 41.11
CA HIS A 791 -15.76 -0.50 42.12
C HIS A 791 -15.22 -0.08 43.49
N ASN A 792 -16.16 0.22 44.40
CA ASN A 792 -16.10 0.17 45.87
C ASN A 792 -14.97 0.95 46.60
N THR A 793 -15.37 1.97 47.34
CA THR A 793 -14.57 3.02 48.02
C THR A 793 -13.77 2.60 49.26
N GLN A 794 -13.52 1.31 49.50
CA GLN A 794 -12.73 0.85 50.67
C GLN A 794 -11.27 0.51 50.36
N SER A 795 -10.93 0.14 49.12
CA SER A 795 -9.58 -0.34 48.77
C SER A 795 -8.55 0.79 48.55
N LEU A 796 -8.99 2.02 48.27
CA LEU A 796 -8.10 3.16 48.03
C LEU A 796 -7.45 3.71 49.33
N LYS A 797 -8.13 3.60 50.48
CA LYS A 797 -7.59 4.06 51.78
C LYS A 797 -6.46 3.19 52.32
N MET A 798 -6.39 1.91 51.93
CA MET A 798 -5.30 1.02 52.36
C MET A 798 -4.05 1.15 51.50
N LEU A 799 -4.17 1.55 50.22
CA LEU A 799 -3.01 1.65 49.33
C LEU A 799 -2.20 2.93 49.51
N MET A 800 -2.81 4.01 50.03
CA MET A 800 -2.11 5.28 50.31
C MET A 800 -1.35 5.30 51.64
N ASN A 801 -1.56 4.35 52.55
CA ASN A 801 -0.84 4.27 53.84
C ASN A 801 0.46 3.43 53.78
N ARG A 802 0.90 3.00 52.59
CA ARG A 802 2.13 2.19 52.41
C ARG A 802 3.06 2.66 51.28
N PHE A 803 2.86 3.88 50.76
CA PHE A 803 3.82 4.55 49.87
C PHE A 803 4.44 5.74 50.58
#